data_AF-A0A7U6GG31-F1
#
_entry.id   AF-A0A7U6GG31-F1
#
_cell.length_a   1.000
_cell.length_b   1.000
_cell.length_c   1.000
_cell.angle_alpha   90.00
_cell.angle_beta   90.00
_cell.angle_gamma   90.00
#
_symmetry.space_group_name_H-M   'P 1'
#
loop_
_entity.id
_entity.type
_entity.pdbx_description
1 polymer ?
#
loop_
_entity_poly.entity_id
_entity_poly.type
_entity_poly.pdbx_seq_one_letter_code
_entity_poly.pdbx_strand_id
1 'polypeptide(L)'
;MTNPTHQAAMSRSILHIFIFATFAIAQPVFDLLSHYPEFFIARHTAPADIWLLMAFLSLGVPALLILCLLPLRLFGMRLWTMAANTAIFLLFAVIVWRSLRLMETGIQESLLLGIAGTATLAFAWFYLRQDKLREFISFLAPAVIIFPLLLAFYSPVNKILFPSRAENTPGGQFTTAANRNVVVLVFDEFPLFSLLRDDETIDPEMFPSFHTLSRSADWYQYATAVADSTLRSLTSIITGHYPGNDKVWTYTSYPNNLFTLYAGTHDIQAYESATDFCPNRVCGNEHTPEPDKDNLKKLITDLGIVYAHMVTPDALKDPYLPPLGATWKDFGAQWQDEVKSTTGKATAALKNKTLNKVQAATRGDSALRNYMNWLEKIRQPSQPGIWFHHIQLPHKPWKYYPDGIRYYPGGIEGLKDEFWTSETGLVLHGYQRHLLQVAYADHLLGLLLDKLREQGLYDDALIIVTADHGASFMPGRNRRILGDKNFADILRVPLFIKWPRQKTGRTRDDDAELVDLLPTINRALGTGAHLALDGRALTSRGRVERERRVVLERTKDNRLKRRLYASKELKANRGSLDEKVRFLNTIYAVGGFDLLLGEDPAGYLASRRAQLSFTLDYPGLLNEVDLSKTLLPGRILGSIQGWTQPGELPYVALALNGKIRATAKLYRGKKGRIKFSTMVPHSALEPGNNRISLYLIENPSQGKPLLLEMDHRASRSRWKPIDSAQNHYFRDVQNWNAVSKSIYALANQGITGGCKPGLFCPNTPISRAAAAVFLGKAMQGVNYQPPAAHSGRFRDITNAPGAGWIELLAGTGIISGCNNHMFCPDQNIDRSLFSQWLLKARYGADHVPPADDTRPFQDVPMGSPQARWIQQIARDGITAGCGANTFCPEKPVTRADAAVWLVRAFKIPSAE
;
A
#
# COMPACT_ATOMS: atom_id res chain seq x y z
N MET A 1 40.85 15.17 -37.07
CA MET A 1 41.03 16.48 -36.41
C MET A 1 39.65 17.08 -36.17
N THR A 2 39.25 17.29 -34.91
CA THR A 2 37.94 17.86 -34.57
C THR A 2 37.95 19.37 -34.78
N ASN A 3 37.03 19.90 -35.59
CA ASN A 3 36.87 21.34 -35.82
C ASN A 3 36.53 22.06 -34.50
N PRO A 4 37.30 23.07 -34.06
CA PRO A 4 37.10 23.75 -32.77
C PRO A 4 35.69 24.37 -32.61
N THR A 5 35.06 24.76 -33.72
CA THR A 5 33.67 25.27 -33.73
C THR A 5 32.64 24.20 -33.34
N HIS A 6 32.84 22.95 -33.77
CA HIS A 6 31.98 21.83 -33.39
C HIS A 6 32.13 21.46 -31.91
N GLN A 7 33.34 21.60 -31.36
CA GLN A 7 33.60 21.31 -29.95
C GLN A 7 32.96 22.35 -29.01
N ALA A 8 33.01 23.64 -29.38
CA ALA A 8 32.37 24.71 -28.60
C ALA A 8 30.84 24.60 -28.59
N ALA A 9 30.20 24.35 -29.74
CA ALA A 9 28.76 24.12 -29.84
C ALA A 9 28.32 22.88 -29.05
N MET A 10 29.19 21.87 -29.01
CA MET A 10 28.96 20.64 -28.29
C MET A 10 28.96 20.84 -26.78
N SER A 11 30.00 21.48 -26.25
CA SER A 11 30.11 21.81 -24.82
C SER A 11 28.95 22.68 -24.36
N ARG A 12 28.51 23.66 -25.18
CA ARG A 12 27.36 24.51 -24.86
C ARG A 12 26.06 23.73 -24.73
N SER A 13 25.76 22.82 -25.66
CA SER A 13 24.50 22.05 -25.58
C SER A 13 24.52 21.06 -24.42
N ILE A 14 25.69 20.48 -24.10
CA ILE A 14 25.87 19.67 -22.88
C ILE A 14 25.55 20.49 -21.64
N LEU A 15 26.12 21.69 -21.52
CA LEU A 15 25.86 22.59 -20.38
C LEU A 15 24.36 22.94 -20.28
N HIS A 16 23.71 23.23 -21.39
CA HIS A 16 22.29 23.56 -21.40
C HIS A 16 21.40 22.36 -21.03
N ILE A 17 21.76 21.13 -21.42
CA ILE A 17 21.06 19.93 -20.94
C ILE A 17 21.17 19.81 -19.42
N PHE A 18 22.34 20.06 -18.82
CA PHE A 18 22.51 20.09 -17.37
C PHE A 18 21.61 21.16 -16.71
N ILE A 19 21.58 22.37 -17.26
CA ILE A 19 20.76 23.47 -16.72
C ILE A 19 19.27 23.12 -16.81
N PHE A 20 18.78 22.74 -17.98
CA PHE A 20 17.36 22.45 -18.15
C PHE A 20 16.92 21.19 -17.42
N ALA A 21 17.74 20.15 -17.32
CA ALA A 21 17.44 18.99 -16.49
C ALA A 21 17.42 19.35 -14.99
N THR A 22 18.28 20.28 -14.56
CA THR A 22 18.24 20.81 -13.20
C THR A 22 16.92 21.50 -12.90
N PHE A 23 16.46 22.43 -13.75
CA PHE A 23 15.19 23.14 -13.52
C PHE A 23 13.95 22.26 -13.75
N ALA A 24 14.01 21.31 -14.69
CA ALA A 24 12.89 20.44 -15.01
C ALA A 24 12.70 19.33 -13.97
N ILE A 25 13.79 18.79 -13.41
CA ILE A 25 13.78 17.57 -12.58
C ILE A 25 14.35 17.85 -11.18
N ALA A 26 15.63 18.22 -11.08
CA ALA A 26 16.33 18.26 -9.79
C ALA A 26 15.76 19.31 -8.83
N GLN A 27 15.60 20.55 -9.28
CA GLN A 27 15.02 21.65 -8.51
C GLN A 27 13.62 21.31 -7.98
N PRO A 28 12.65 20.85 -8.79
CA PRO A 28 11.35 20.39 -8.30
C PRO A 28 11.42 19.39 -7.15
N VAL A 29 12.29 18.39 -7.31
CA VAL A 29 12.43 17.31 -6.35
C VAL A 29 13.09 17.81 -5.08
N PHE A 30 14.12 18.65 -5.18
CA PHE A 30 14.76 19.28 -4.03
C PHE A 30 13.83 20.23 -3.29
N ASP A 31 13.02 21.02 -4.01
CA ASP A 31 12.02 21.90 -3.41
C ASP A 31 10.92 21.13 -2.69
N LEU A 32 10.50 19.98 -3.22
CA LEU A 32 9.62 19.08 -2.48
C LEU A 32 10.30 18.55 -1.22
N LEU A 33 11.49 17.96 -1.36
CA LEU A 33 12.21 17.32 -0.25
C LEU A 33 12.62 18.32 0.85
N SER A 34 12.81 19.59 0.52
CA SER A 34 13.12 20.64 1.50
C SER A 34 11.93 20.92 2.43
N HIS A 35 10.69 20.70 1.96
CA HIS A 35 9.48 20.88 2.75
C HIS A 35 9.00 19.58 3.43
N TYR A 36 9.50 18.42 2.97
CA TYR A 36 9.06 17.10 3.44
C TYR A 36 10.24 16.16 3.80
N PRO A 37 11.03 16.48 4.86
CA PRO A 37 12.15 15.65 5.29
C PRO A 37 11.72 14.25 5.77
N GLU A 38 10.42 14.05 6.06
CA GLU A 38 9.82 12.78 6.47
C GLU A 38 10.05 11.66 5.45
N PHE A 39 10.19 12.02 4.18
CA PHE A 39 10.50 11.08 3.11
C PHE A 39 11.80 10.29 3.36
N PHE A 40 12.79 10.93 3.97
CA PHE A 40 14.05 10.28 4.37
C PHE A 40 13.91 9.53 5.70
N ILE A 41 13.16 10.11 6.65
CA ILE A 41 12.96 9.54 7.99
C ILE A 41 12.21 8.21 7.92
N ALA A 42 11.10 8.16 7.17
CA ALA A 42 10.30 6.95 7.01
C ALA A 42 11.10 5.77 6.43
N ARG A 43 12.15 6.05 5.65
CA ARG A 43 13.06 5.06 5.04
C ARG A 43 14.33 4.81 5.84
N HIS A 44 14.52 5.48 6.98
CA HIS A 44 15.78 5.52 7.74
C HIS A 44 16.99 5.75 6.80
N THR A 45 16.87 6.70 5.86
CA THR A 45 17.88 6.93 4.82
C THR A 45 19.18 7.46 5.43
N ALA A 46 20.30 6.82 5.09
CA ALA A 46 21.61 7.25 5.56
C ALA A 46 22.03 8.58 4.91
N PRO A 47 22.80 9.44 5.60
CA PRO A 47 23.27 10.71 5.02
C PRO A 47 24.03 10.54 3.70
N ALA A 48 24.80 9.45 3.56
CA ALA A 48 25.53 9.13 2.33
C ALA A 48 24.57 8.91 1.14
N ASP A 49 23.45 8.23 1.34
CA ASP A 49 22.45 8.00 0.29
C ASP A 49 21.76 9.30 -0.13
N ILE A 50 21.55 10.24 0.80
CA ILE A 50 21.01 11.57 0.48
C ILE A 50 22.00 12.35 -0.39
N TRP A 51 23.30 12.34 -0.04
CA TRP A 51 24.34 12.94 -0.89
C TRP A 51 24.41 12.30 -2.28
N LEU A 52 24.35 10.97 -2.34
CA LEU A 52 24.32 10.23 -3.61
C LEU A 52 23.08 10.57 -4.44
N LEU A 53 21.90 10.70 -3.82
CA LEU A 53 20.67 11.13 -4.49
C LEU A 53 20.82 12.55 -5.05
N MET A 54 21.35 13.49 -4.26
CA MET A 54 21.56 14.87 -4.70
C MET A 54 22.52 14.96 -5.88
N ALA A 55 23.63 14.20 -5.81
CA ALA A 55 24.58 14.08 -6.91
C ALA A 55 23.95 13.39 -8.14
N PHE A 56 23.16 12.34 -7.93
CA PHE A 56 22.47 11.64 -9.00
C PHE A 56 21.46 12.53 -9.72
N LEU A 57 20.63 13.29 -9.00
CA LEU A 57 19.64 14.19 -9.61
C LEU A 57 20.30 15.36 -10.34
N SER A 58 21.36 15.94 -9.77
CA SER A 58 22.01 17.15 -10.32
C SER A 58 23.01 16.82 -11.43
N LEU A 59 23.69 15.68 -11.35
CA LEU A 59 24.77 15.31 -12.29
C LEU A 59 24.48 14.00 -13.03
N GLY A 60 23.97 12.98 -12.34
CA GLY A 60 23.69 11.66 -12.92
C GLY A 60 22.60 11.68 -13.98
N VAL A 61 21.45 12.29 -13.71
CA VAL A 61 20.32 12.36 -14.65
C VAL A 61 20.69 13.11 -15.94
N PRO A 62 21.28 14.33 -15.88
CA PRO A 62 21.75 14.99 -17.10
C PRO A 62 22.84 14.18 -17.84
N ALA A 63 23.77 13.56 -17.11
CA ALA A 63 24.81 12.73 -17.72
C ALA A 63 24.24 11.51 -18.44
N LEU A 64 23.23 10.83 -17.88
CA LEU A 64 22.53 9.72 -18.53
C LEU A 64 21.81 10.16 -19.80
N LEU A 65 21.13 11.32 -19.78
CA LEU A 65 20.52 11.88 -20.99
C LEU A 65 21.57 12.12 -22.08
N ILE A 66 22.74 12.66 -21.72
CA ILE A 66 23.84 12.87 -22.67
C ILE A 66 24.38 11.54 -23.17
N LEU A 67 24.62 10.55 -22.29
CA LEU A 67 25.10 9.22 -22.65
C LEU A 67 24.18 8.54 -23.66
N CYS A 68 22.85 8.67 -23.53
CA CYS A 68 21.89 8.15 -24.51
C CYS A 68 21.97 8.87 -25.87
N LEU A 69 22.36 10.15 -25.89
CA LEU A 69 22.50 10.95 -27.11
C LEU A 69 23.88 10.83 -27.77
N LEU A 70 24.92 10.41 -27.03
CA LEU A 70 26.29 10.30 -27.54
C LEU A 70 26.44 9.38 -28.77
N PRO A 71 25.78 8.20 -28.86
CA PRO A 71 25.87 7.34 -30.04
C PRO A 71 25.43 8.02 -31.34
N LEU A 72 24.54 9.02 -31.26
CA LEU A 72 24.07 9.77 -32.44
C LEU A 72 25.20 10.54 -33.14
N ARG A 73 26.34 10.75 -32.46
CA ARG A 73 27.55 11.34 -33.06
C ARG A 73 28.15 10.45 -34.15
N LEU A 74 28.01 9.13 -34.03
CA LEU A 74 28.49 8.18 -35.03
C LEU A 74 27.78 8.37 -36.38
N PHE A 75 26.58 8.96 -36.35
CA PHE A 75 25.75 9.25 -37.52
C PHE A 75 25.84 10.72 -37.97
N GLY A 76 26.66 11.55 -37.31
CA GLY A 76 26.99 12.91 -37.73
C GLY A 76 26.62 14.01 -36.72
N MET A 77 27.40 15.10 -36.72
CA MET A 77 27.23 16.23 -35.79
C MET A 77 25.90 16.97 -35.93
N ARG A 78 25.29 16.96 -37.12
CA ARG A 78 23.96 17.54 -37.34
C ARG A 78 22.89 16.77 -36.57
N LEU A 79 22.91 15.44 -36.63
CA LEU A 79 21.95 14.60 -35.92
C LEU A 79 22.11 14.74 -34.40
N TRP A 80 23.35 14.76 -33.90
CA TRP A 80 23.62 15.03 -32.49
C TRP A 80 23.07 16.40 -32.05
N THR A 81 23.29 17.45 -32.84
CA THR A 81 22.83 18.81 -32.51
C THR A 81 21.30 18.89 -32.50
N MET A 82 20.64 18.25 -33.47
CA MET A 82 19.17 18.16 -33.50
C MET A 82 18.65 17.44 -32.26
N ALA A 83 19.23 16.29 -31.91
CA ALA A 83 18.79 15.50 -30.77
C ALA A 83 19.04 16.22 -29.43
N ALA A 84 20.18 16.89 -29.27
CA ALA A 84 20.50 17.70 -28.10
C ALA A 84 19.52 18.88 -27.94
N ASN A 85 19.21 19.60 -29.03
CA ASN A 85 18.22 20.68 -29.02
C ASN A 85 16.82 20.16 -28.70
N THR A 86 16.41 19.02 -29.28
CA THR A 86 15.14 18.37 -28.95
C THR A 86 15.06 18.03 -27.46
N ALA A 87 16.12 17.48 -26.87
CA ALA A 87 16.17 17.21 -25.43
C ALA A 87 15.99 18.50 -24.60
N ILE A 88 16.68 19.59 -24.97
CA ILE A 88 16.53 20.90 -24.34
C ILE A 88 15.08 21.41 -24.43
N PHE A 89 14.43 21.30 -25.59
CA PHE A 89 13.06 21.77 -25.77
C PHE A 89 12.05 20.92 -24.99
N LEU A 90 12.26 19.61 -24.91
CA LEU A 90 11.42 18.73 -24.08
C LEU A 90 11.55 19.07 -22.60
N LEU A 91 12.77 19.31 -22.11
CA LEU A 91 12.98 19.73 -20.72
C LEU A 91 12.35 21.10 -20.44
N PHE A 92 12.46 22.05 -21.38
CA PHE A 92 11.78 23.34 -21.27
C PHE A 92 10.26 23.20 -21.25
N ALA A 93 9.69 22.31 -22.07
CA ALA A 93 8.26 22.03 -22.07
C ALA A 93 7.77 21.53 -20.70
N VAL A 94 8.54 20.66 -20.04
CA VAL A 94 8.24 20.19 -18.68
C VAL A 94 8.25 21.35 -17.68
N ILE A 95 9.22 22.26 -17.77
CA ILE A 95 9.30 23.44 -16.89
C ILE A 95 8.07 24.34 -17.05
N VAL A 96 7.71 24.67 -18.30
CA VAL A 96 6.54 25.53 -18.59
C VAL A 96 5.26 24.85 -18.13
N TRP A 97 5.07 23.57 -18.46
CA TRP A 97 3.90 22.81 -18.05
C TRP A 97 3.71 22.79 -16.53
N ARG A 98 4.79 22.51 -15.79
CA ARG A 98 4.76 22.53 -14.32
C ARG A 98 4.43 23.92 -13.79
N SER A 99 5.07 24.96 -14.34
CA SER A 99 4.87 26.34 -13.89
C SER A 99 3.42 26.80 -14.08
N LEU A 100 2.82 26.48 -15.23
CA LEU A 100 1.42 26.80 -15.52
C LEU A 100 0.45 26.08 -14.57
N ARG A 101 0.77 24.84 -14.18
CA ARG A 101 -0.03 24.09 -13.20
C ARG A 101 0.01 24.68 -11.79
N LEU A 102 1.14 25.27 -11.39
CA LEU A 102 1.31 25.88 -10.08
C LEU A 102 0.56 27.21 -9.92
N MET A 103 0.19 27.87 -11.02
CA MET A 103 -0.45 29.20 -11.00
C MET A 103 -1.96 29.20 -10.66
N GLU A 104 -2.57 28.03 -10.37
CA GLU A 104 -4.00 27.87 -10.02
C GLU A 104 -4.96 28.72 -10.89
N THR A 105 -4.71 28.78 -12.20
CA THR A 105 -5.34 29.75 -13.11
C THR A 105 -6.84 29.53 -13.37
N GLY A 106 -7.42 28.41 -12.91
CA GLY A 106 -8.80 28.02 -13.22
C GLY A 106 -9.04 27.61 -14.69
N ILE A 107 -8.00 27.63 -15.52
CA ILE A 107 -8.05 27.33 -16.95
C ILE A 107 -8.18 25.81 -17.17
N GLN A 108 -8.91 25.42 -18.23
CA GLN A 108 -9.02 24.01 -18.64
C GLN A 108 -7.64 23.43 -18.96
N GLU A 109 -7.37 22.22 -18.47
CA GLU A 109 -6.07 21.55 -18.58
C GLU A 109 -5.59 21.36 -20.03
N SER A 110 -6.51 21.09 -20.97
CA SER A 110 -6.18 21.00 -22.41
C SER A 110 -5.67 22.32 -22.98
N LEU A 111 -6.19 23.45 -22.51
CA LEU A 111 -5.72 24.76 -22.92
C LEU A 111 -4.34 25.07 -22.32
N LEU A 112 -4.09 24.66 -21.08
CA LEU A 112 -2.76 24.75 -20.46
C LEU A 112 -1.70 23.96 -21.24
N LEU A 113 -2.04 22.77 -21.75
CA LEU A 113 -1.16 22.00 -22.63
C LEU A 113 -0.86 22.74 -23.94
N GLY A 114 -1.87 23.39 -24.53
CA GLY A 114 -1.70 24.23 -25.72
C GLY A 114 -0.78 25.43 -25.47
N ILE A 115 -0.93 26.10 -24.33
CA ILE A 115 -0.06 27.21 -23.91
C ILE A 115 1.37 26.72 -23.69
N ALA A 116 1.57 25.59 -23.03
CA ALA A 116 2.90 25.00 -22.84
C ALA A 116 3.57 24.65 -24.17
N GLY A 117 2.82 24.07 -25.11
CA GLY A 117 3.32 23.75 -26.45
C GLY A 117 3.72 24.99 -27.26
N THR A 118 2.88 26.02 -27.27
CA THR A 118 3.17 27.28 -27.98
C THR A 118 4.38 28.02 -27.38
N ALA A 119 4.47 28.11 -26.05
CA ALA A 119 5.64 28.66 -25.37
C ALA A 119 6.92 27.88 -25.69
N THR A 120 6.84 26.55 -25.77
CA THR A 120 7.99 25.70 -26.14
C THR A 120 8.45 25.94 -27.57
N LEU A 121 7.51 26.07 -28.52
CA LEU A 121 7.83 26.37 -29.92
C LEU A 121 8.45 27.78 -30.08
N ALA A 122 7.91 28.77 -29.37
CA ALA A 122 8.47 30.12 -29.34
C ALA A 122 9.90 30.08 -28.78
N PHE A 123 10.11 29.41 -27.65
CA PHE A 123 11.44 29.23 -27.07
C PHE A 123 12.40 28.55 -28.05
N ALA A 124 11.99 27.45 -28.71
CA ALA A 124 12.81 26.77 -29.70
C ALA A 124 13.21 27.69 -30.86
N TRP A 125 12.27 28.52 -31.34
CA TRP A 125 12.53 29.50 -32.41
C TRP A 125 13.59 30.52 -32.01
N PHE A 126 13.48 31.11 -30.82
CA PHE A 126 14.45 32.08 -30.30
C PHE A 126 15.79 31.42 -29.96
N TYR A 127 15.76 30.26 -29.30
CA TYR A 127 16.94 29.52 -28.89
C TYR A 127 17.82 29.12 -30.07
N LEU A 128 17.22 28.79 -31.22
CA LEU A 128 17.97 28.46 -32.44
C LEU A 128 18.51 29.71 -33.17
N ARG A 129 17.83 30.86 -33.09
CA ARG A 129 18.21 32.07 -33.83
C ARG A 129 19.09 33.07 -33.07
N GLN A 130 19.04 33.09 -31.74
CA GLN A 130 19.69 34.13 -30.95
C GLN A 130 20.83 33.60 -30.07
N ASP A 131 22.05 34.02 -30.36
CA ASP A 131 23.22 33.68 -29.55
C ASP A 131 23.17 34.27 -28.14
N LYS A 132 22.69 35.51 -28.01
CA LYS A 132 22.53 36.17 -26.70
C LYS A 132 21.65 35.38 -25.73
N LEU A 133 20.60 34.74 -26.23
CA LEU A 133 19.75 33.88 -25.41
C LEU A 133 20.50 32.63 -24.93
N ARG A 134 21.30 32.02 -25.81
CA ARG A 134 22.12 30.86 -25.45
C ARG A 134 23.20 31.23 -24.43
N GLU A 135 23.82 32.39 -24.57
CA GLU A 135 24.77 32.92 -23.59
C GLU A 135 24.09 33.23 -22.26
N PHE A 136 22.91 33.86 -22.28
CA PHE A 136 22.10 34.10 -21.09
C PHE A 136 21.80 32.80 -20.32
N ILE A 137 21.37 31.75 -21.02
CA ILE A 137 21.11 30.44 -20.42
C ILE A 137 22.37 29.88 -19.78
N SER A 138 23.55 30.03 -20.39
CA SER A 138 24.81 29.56 -19.81
C SER A 138 25.13 30.19 -18.44
N PHE A 139 24.65 31.41 -18.14
CA PHE A 139 24.79 32.02 -16.80
C PHE A 139 23.99 31.31 -15.72
N LEU A 140 23.03 30.45 -16.08
CA LEU A 140 22.28 29.64 -15.12
C LEU A 140 23.03 28.37 -14.67
N ALA A 141 24.23 28.11 -15.19
CA ALA A 141 25.06 26.96 -14.81
C ALA A 141 25.26 26.78 -13.29
N PRO A 142 25.46 27.84 -12.47
CA PRO A 142 25.59 27.68 -11.03
C PRO A 142 24.38 27.03 -10.36
N ALA A 143 23.18 27.09 -10.96
CA ALA A 143 21.97 26.47 -10.42
C ALA A 143 22.12 24.95 -10.20
N VAL A 144 22.94 24.27 -11.02
CA VAL A 144 23.26 22.83 -10.90
C VAL A 144 23.88 22.51 -9.53
N ILE A 145 24.59 23.46 -8.93
CA ILE A 145 25.27 23.32 -7.64
C ILE A 145 24.46 24.02 -6.53
N ILE A 146 23.87 25.18 -6.81
CA ILE A 146 23.16 25.97 -5.80
C ILE A 146 21.95 25.21 -5.24
N PHE A 147 21.11 24.59 -6.07
CA PHE A 147 19.91 23.90 -5.56
C PHE A 147 20.21 22.73 -4.61
N PRO A 148 21.15 21.82 -4.91
CA PRO A 148 21.51 20.80 -3.92
C PRO A 148 22.13 21.42 -2.65
N LEU A 149 22.91 22.49 -2.74
CA LEU A 149 23.43 23.17 -1.54
C LEU A 149 22.31 23.82 -0.70
N LEU A 150 21.30 24.41 -1.33
CA LEU A 150 20.13 24.94 -0.63
C LEU A 150 19.38 23.84 0.14
N LEU A 151 19.20 22.66 -0.48
CA LEU A 151 18.64 21.51 0.22
C LEU A 151 19.52 21.08 1.40
N ALA A 152 20.83 20.95 1.19
CA ALA A 152 21.73 20.43 2.22
C ALA A 152 21.94 21.37 3.42
N PHE A 153 21.90 22.68 3.22
CA PHE A 153 22.29 23.66 4.24
C PHE A 153 21.14 24.57 4.69
N TYR A 154 20.19 24.87 3.81
CA TYR A 154 19.12 25.85 4.06
C TYR A 154 17.73 25.20 4.16
N SER A 155 17.66 23.90 4.40
CA SER A 155 16.41 23.19 4.67
C SER A 155 16.51 22.33 5.94
N PRO A 156 15.37 21.87 6.50
CA PRO A 156 15.34 20.91 7.61
C PRO A 156 16.14 19.62 7.35
N VAL A 157 16.41 19.27 6.09
CA VAL A 157 17.24 18.10 5.71
C VAL A 157 18.68 18.25 6.22
N ASN A 158 19.16 19.47 6.48
CA ASN A 158 20.50 19.71 7.05
C ASN A 158 20.72 18.96 8.37
N LYS A 159 19.67 18.76 9.17
CA LYS A 159 19.72 18.07 10.46
C LYS A 159 19.85 16.55 10.32
N ILE A 160 19.45 16.02 9.16
CA ILE A 160 19.62 14.61 8.79
C ILE A 160 21.02 14.40 8.19
N LEU A 161 21.49 15.33 7.37
CA LEU A 161 22.82 15.26 6.71
C LEU A 161 23.97 15.50 7.68
N PHE A 162 23.77 16.40 8.64
CA PHE A 162 24.75 16.78 9.64
C PHE A 162 24.15 16.54 11.03
N PRO A 163 23.92 15.27 11.41
CA PRO A 163 23.42 14.97 12.74
C PRO A 163 24.44 15.51 13.75
N SER A 164 23.99 16.35 14.67
CA SER A 164 24.82 16.76 15.80
C SER A 164 25.37 15.50 16.46
N ARG A 165 26.67 15.49 16.81
CA ARG A 165 27.24 14.51 17.74
C ARG A 165 26.56 14.68 19.09
N ALA A 166 25.30 14.27 19.20
CA ALA A 166 24.76 13.80 20.46
C ALA A 166 25.51 12.48 20.70
N GLU A 167 26.66 12.64 21.35
CA GLU A 167 27.52 11.59 21.84
C GLU A 167 26.69 10.45 22.42
N ASN A 168 27.11 9.21 22.14
CA ASN A 168 27.05 8.07 23.05
C ASN A 168 26.23 8.32 24.33
N THR A 169 24.91 8.33 24.24
CA THR A 169 24.10 8.30 25.45
C THR A 169 23.08 7.20 25.33
N PRO A 170 23.47 5.92 25.53
CA PRO A 170 22.55 5.00 26.18
C PRO A 170 22.32 5.61 27.56
N GLY A 171 21.14 6.17 27.79
CA GLY A 171 20.84 6.73 29.08
C GLY A 171 19.42 6.41 29.41
N GLY A 172 19.18 5.23 30.00
CA GLY A 172 18.03 5.06 30.88
C GLY A 172 18.16 6.06 32.02
N GLN A 173 17.75 7.30 31.76
CA GLN A 173 17.80 8.41 32.71
C GLN A 173 16.88 8.13 33.89
N PHE A 174 15.87 7.27 33.67
CA PHE A 174 14.91 6.91 34.68
C PHE A 174 15.24 5.57 35.32
N THR A 175 15.26 5.57 36.65
CA THR A 175 14.99 4.38 37.44
C THR A 175 13.49 4.31 37.71
N THR A 176 12.92 3.11 37.61
CA THR A 176 11.48 2.89 37.83
C THR A 176 11.25 2.27 39.20
N ALA A 177 10.41 2.89 40.03
CA ALA A 177 10.01 2.29 41.30
C ALA A 177 9.05 1.11 41.13
N ALA A 178 8.40 0.99 39.96
CA ALA A 178 7.46 -0.08 39.65
C ALA A 178 7.90 -0.85 38.40
N ASN A 179 8.07 -2.17 38.54
CA ASN A 179 8.37 -3.11 37.46
C ASN A 179 7.08 -3.38 36.66
N ARG A 180 6.70 -2.48 35.73
CA ARG A 180 5.39 -2.50 35.06
C ARG A 180 5.52 -2.39 33.56
N ASN A 181 4.70 -3.18 32.87
CA ASN A 181 4.59 -3.18 31.41
C ASN A 181 3.76 -1.99 30.92
N VAL A 182 4.11 -1.44 29.74
CA VAL A 182 3.35 -0.37 29.07
C VAL A 182 3.03 -0.76 27.64
N VAL A 183 1.79 -0.59 27.23
CA VAL A 183 1.32 -0.81 25.86
C VAL A 183 0.64 0.46 25.37
N VAL A 184 1.10 0.99 24.25
CA VAL A 184 0.56 2.22 23.64
C VAL A 184 0.20 1.92 22.18
N LEU A 185 -1.08 2.06 21.85
CA LEU A 185 -1.59 1.99 20.49
C LEU A 185 -2.13 3.36 20.07
N VAL A 186 -1.57 3.92 19.00
CA VAL A 186 -1.97 5.20 18.43
C VAL A 186 -2.50 4.97 17.01
N PHE A 187 -3.75 5.32 16.76
CA PHE A 187 -4.38 5.30 15.44
C PHE A 187 -4.17 6.61 14.68
N ASP A 188 -4.16 6.55 13.35
CA ASP A 188 -3.98 7.71 12.45
C ASP A 188 -5.34 8.19 11.90
N GLU A 189 -5.63 9.49 12.04
CA GLU A 189 -6.83 10.15 11.49
C GLU A 189 -8.17 9.56 12.00
N PHE A 190 -8.27 9.37 13.31
CA PHE A 190 -9.44 8.79 13.95
C PHE A 190 -10.21 9.82 14.81
N PRO A 191 -11.27 10.46 14.25
CA PRO A 191 -12.12 11.35 15.01
C PRO A 191 -12.96 10.57 16.04
N LEU A 192 -13.08 11.07 17.27
CA LEU A 192 -13.88 10.44 18.33
C LEU A 192 -15.32 10.18 17.88
N PHE A 193 -15.91 11.12 17.14
CA PHE A 193 -17.30 11.05 16.68
C PHE A 193 -17.63 9.84 15.80
N SER A 194 -16.62 9.22 15.16
CA SER A 194 -16.83 7.98 14.43
C SER A 194 -17.29 6.84 15.35
N LEU A 195 -16.87 6.82 16.62
CA LEU A 195 -17.24 5.80 17.59
C LEU A 195 -18.62 6.00 18.23
N LEU A 196 -19.15 7.22 18.18
CA LEU A 196 -20.27 7.61 19.03
C LEU A 196 -21.63 7.42 18.38
N ARG A 197 -22.64 7.16 19.22
CA ARG A 197 -24.07 7.30 18.93
C ARG A 197 -24.54 8.73 19.17
N ASP A 198 -25.82 8.99 18.95
CA ASP A 198 -26.48 10.28 19.18
C ASP A 198 -26.49 10.71 20.66
N ASP A 199 -26.44 9.76 21.59
CA ASP A 199 -26.30 10.00 23.04
C ASP A 199 -24.85 10.19 23.52
N GLU A 200 -23.90 10.29 22.56
CA GLU A 200 -22.45 10.39 22.80
C GLU A 200 -21.84 9.18 23.53
N THR A 201 -22.52 8.02 23.55
CA THR A 201 -21.93 6.76 23.99
C THR A 201 -21.24 6.02 22.84
N ILE A 202 -20.27 5.16 23.16
CA ILE A 202 -19.60 4.30 22.16
C ILE A 202 -20.59 3.26 21.65
N ASP A 203 -20.70 3.11 20.33
CA ASP A 203 -21.59 2.13 19.71
C ASP A 203 -21.10 0.67 19.91
N PRO A 204 -21.72 -0.13 20.81
CA PRO A 204 -21.30 -1.51 21.07
C PRO A 204 -21.51 -2.47 19.89
N GLU A 205 -22.43 -2.16 18.97
CA GLU A 205 -22.72 -3.05 17.84
C GLU A 205 -21.69 -2.90 16.73
N MET A 206 -21.30 -1.65 16.45
CA MET A 206 -20.32 -1.35 15.41
C MET A 206 -18.87 -1.46 15.91
N PHE A 207 -18.62 -1.12 17.18
CA PHE A 207 -17.28 -1.04 17.78
C PHE A 207 -17.19 -1.79 19.12
N PRO A 208 -17.40 -3.12 19.12
CA PRO A 208 -17.46 -3.93 20.33
C PRO A 208 -16.16 -3.95 21.14
N SER A 209 -14.99 -3.80 20.50
CA SER A 209 -13.70 -3.85 21.20
C SER A 209 -13.42 -2.57 21.99
N PHE A 210 -13.71 -1.41 21.40
CA PHE A 210 -13.67 -0.12 22.09
C PHE A 210 -14.69 -0.06 23.22
N HIS A 211 -15.91 -0.56 22.99
CA HIS A 211 -16.92 -0.67 24.05
C HIS A 211 -16.44 -1.61 25.17
N THR A 212 -15.85 -2.75 24.85
CA THR A 212 -15.30 -3.67 25.85
C THR A 212 -14.15 -3.04 26.65
N LEU A 213 -13.27 -2.28 25.99
CA LEU A 213 -12.18 -1.57 26.66
C LEU A 213 -12.72 -0.50 27.61
N SER A 214 -13.74 0.26 27.21
CA SER A 214 -14.34 1.32 28.04
C SER A 214 -14.92 0.79 29.36
N ARG A 215 -15.32 -0.49 29.40
CA ARG A 215 -15.84 -1.13 30.62
C ARG A 215 -14.78 -1.47 31.66
N SER A 216 -13.49 -1.48 31.28
CA SER A 216 -12.37 -1.83 32.18
C SER A 216 -11.27 -0.76 32.22
N ALA A 217 -11.37 0.29 31.41
CA ALA A 217 -10.43 1.40 31.31
C ALA A 217 -11.10 2.76 31.59
N ASP A 218 -10.30 3.75 31.96
CA ASP A 218 -10.78 5.14 31.98
C ASP A 218 -10.91 5.66 30.53
N TRP A 219 -12.11 6.10 30.14
CA TRP A 219 -12.39 6.67 28.83
C TRP A 219 -12.53 8.19 28.92
N TYR A 220 -11.63 8.93 28.28
CA TYR A 220 -11.57 10.39 28.33
C TYR A 220 -12.33 11.00 27.15
N GLN A 221 -13.61 11.33 27.34
CA GLN A 221 -14.54 11.73 26.26
C GLN A 221 -14.21 13.09 25.61
N TYR A 222 -13.36 13.90 26.27
CA TYR A 222 -12.94 15.22 25.80
C TYR A 222 -11.42 15.32 25.64
N ALA A 223 -10.75 14.19 25.44
CA ALA A 223 -9.34 14.18 25.07
C ALA A 223 -9.15 14.88 23.72
N THR A 224 -8.09 15.70 23.65
CA THR A 224 -7.78 16.50 22.46
C THR A 224 -6.38 16.24 21.93
N ALA A 225 -6.30 16.05 20.61
CA ALA A 225 -5.08 16.19 19.86
C ALA A 225 -4.54 17.61 19.99
N VAL A 226 -3.22 17.73 19.91
CA VAL A 226 -2.51 19.00 20.06
C VAL A 226 -2.17 19.64 18.72
N ALA A 227 -2.47 18.97 17.61
CA ALA A 227 -2.21 19.43 16.26
C ALA A 227 -3.15 18.77 15.24
N ASP A 228 -3.24 19.37 14.06
CA ASP A 228 -3.89 18.82 12.85
C ASP A 228 -2.95 17.90 12.03
N SER A 229 -1.85 17.47 12.65
CA SER A 229 -0.72 16.82 12.00
C SER A 229 -0.17 15.68 12.84
N THR A 230 -0.11 14.50 12.22
CA THR A 230 0.47 13.26 12.76
C THR A 230 1.80 13.48 13.45
N LEU A 231 2.74 14.13 12.77
CA LEU A 231 4.11 14.31 13.28
C LEU A 231 4.13 15.12 14.57
N ARG A 232 3.35 16.20 14.63
CA ARG A 232 3.29 17.07 15.80
C ARG A 232 2.59 16.41 16.97
N SER A 233 1.50 15.70 16.68
CA SER A 233 0.77 14.93 17.69
C SER A 233 1.63 13.81 18.26
N LEU A 234 2.25 12.98 17.41
CA LEU A 234 3.16 11.92 17.84
C LEU A 234 4.33 12.46 18.66
N THR A 235 4.93 13.57 18.23
CA THR A 235 6.00 14.21 19.01
C THR A 235 5.52 14.57 20.40
N SER A 236 4.32 15.13 20.52
CA SER A 236 3.79 15.53 21.83
C SER A 236 3.43 14.34 22.71
N ILE A 237 2.88 13.27 22.13
CA ILE A 237 2.61 12.00 22.80
C ILE A 237 3.90 11.41 23.38
N ILE A 238 4.96 11.38 22.56
CA ILE A 238 6.22 10.67 22.84
C ILE A 238 7.16 11.50 23.72
N THR A 239 7.12 12.82 23.64
CA THR A 239 8.06 13.73 24.33
C THR A 239 7.43 14.51 25.48
N GLY A 240 6.09 14.58 25.56
CA GLY A 240 5.41 15.42 26.55
C GLY A 240 5.59 16.93 26.33
N HIS A 241 6.00 17.34 25.13
CA HIS A 241 6.24 18.74 24.75
C HIS A 241 5.41 19.18 23.56
N TYR A 242 5.09 20.48 23.48
CA TYR A 242 4.54 21.07 22.26
C TYR A 242 5.68 21.35 21.26
N PRO A 243 5.72 20.68 20.09
CA PRO A 243 6.84 20.81 19.18
C PRO A 243 6.90 22.15 18.43
N GLY A 244 8.13 22.64 18.21
CA GLY A 244 8.45 23.78 17.37
C GLY A 244 8.49 23.46 15.87
N ASN A 245 9.03 24.40 15.07
CA ASN A 245 9.20 24.28 13.61
C ASN A 245 10.62 23.97 13.17
N ASP A 246 11.58 24.17 14.05
CA ASP A 246 12.98 24.12 13.74
C ASP A 246 13.52 22.68 13.78
N LYS A 247 12.88 21.78 14.52
CA LYS A 247 13.35 20.41 14.77
C LYS A 247 12.73 19.37 13.83
N VAL A 248 13.54 18.41 13.40
CA VAL A 248 13.06 17.20 12.73
C VAL A 248 12.60 16.16 13.76
N TRP A 249 11.70 15.28 13.35
CA TRP A 249 11.00 14.31 14.21
C TRP A 249 11.84 13.06 14.52
N THR A 250 13.06 13.29 15.01
CA THR A 250 14.06 12.25 15.27
C THR A 250 14.52 12.27 16.73
N TYR A 251 15.04 11.14 17.21
CA TYR A 251 15.62 11.01 18.55
C TYR A 251 16.82 11.93 18.77
N THR A 252 17.54 12.31 17.71
CA THR A 252 18.66 13.27 17.80
C THR A 252 18.18 14.69 18.12
N SER A 253 17.00 15.08 17.62
CA SER A 253 16.39 16.38 17.90
C SER A 253 15.60 16.40 19.21
N TYR A 254 15.12 15.23 19.63
CA TYR A 254 14.33 14.99 20.84
C TYR A 254 14.93 13.83 21.65
N PRO A 255 16.11 14.03 22.28
CA PRO A 255 16.83 12.96 22.97
C PRO A 255 16.16 12.50 24.27
N ASN A 256 15.32 13.33 24.88
CA ASN A 256 14.50 12.96 26.05
C ASN A 256 13.09 12.64 25.56
N ASN A 257 12.83 11.36 25.30
CA ASN A 257 11.56 10.87 24.80
C ASN A 257 11.21 9.52 25.43
N LEU A 258 9.98 9.05 25.25
CA LEU A 258 9.48 7.79 25.83
C LEU A 258 10.47 6.63 25.67
N PHE A 259 11.10 6.48 24.52
CA PHE A 259 11.97 5.33 24.25
C PHE A 259 13.34 5.51 24.90
N THR A 260 13.94 6.68 24.74
CA THR A 260 15.28 6.94 25.26
C THR A 260 15.31 7.00 26.79
N LEU A 261 14.27 7.57 27.42
CA LEU A 261 14.17 7.70 28.88
C LEU A 261 14.13 6.34 29.60
N TYR A 262 13.50 5.34 28.98
CA TYR A 262 13.30 4.00 29.56
C TYR A 262 14.22 2.92 29.00
N ALA A 263 15.12 3.25 28.06
CA ALA A 263 16.01 2.30 27.40
C ALA A 263 16.87 1.45 28.34
N GLY A 264 17.13 1.92 29.57
CA GLY A 264 17.92 1.18 30.57
C GLY A 264 17.10 0.35 31.56
N THR A 265 15.76 0.44 31.53
CA THR A 265 14.89 -0.25 32.50
C THR A 265 13.83 -1.13 31.84
N HIS A 266 13.53 -0.92 30.56
CA HIS A 266 12.50 -1.66 29.83
C HIS A 266 13.03 -2.20 28.51
N ASP A 267 12.52 -3.37 28.09
CA ASP A 267 12.63 -3.85 26.72
C ASP A 267 11.64 -3.08 25.85
N ILE A 268 12.13 -2.39 24.82
CA ILE A 268 11.32 -1.46 24.02
C ILE A 268 11.07 -2.05 22.65
N GLN A 269 9.80 -2.11 22.27
CA GLN A 269 9.35 -2.55 20.95
C GLN A 269 8.44 -1.47 20.37
N ALA A 270 9.02 -0.57 19.57
CA ALA A 270 8.30 0.53 18.95
C ALA A 270 8.20 0.37 17.43
N TYR A 271 7.01 0.62 16.90
CA TYR A 271 6.79 0.85 15.49
C TYR A 271 6.27 2.29 15.26
N GLU A 272 7.06 3.06 14.52
CA GLU A 272 6.78 4.43 14.14
C GLU A 272 6.56 4.51 12.63
N SER A 273 5.37 4.91 12.18
CA SER A 273 5.08 4.96 10.74
C SER A 273 5.60 6.21 10.03
N ALA A 274 5.91 7.28 10.78
CA ALA A 274 6.25 8.60 10.24
C ALA A 274 7.37 9.34 10.99
N THR A 275 7.89 8.78 12.09
CA THR A 275 8.88 9.40 12.98
C THR A 275 10.03 8.45 13.26
N ASP A 276 11.13 8.96 13.82
CA ASP A 276 12.33 8.17 14.19
C ASP A 276 12.78 8.55 15.60
N PHE A 277 11.89 8.46 16.58
CA PHE A 277 12.18 8.76 17.99
C PHE A 277 12.86 7.63 18.73
N CYS A 278 12.73 6.39 18.25
CA CYS A 278 13.40 5.26 18.87
C CYS A 278 14.73 4.90 18.19
N PRO A 279 15.88 5.02 18.87
CA PRO A 279 17.16 4.59 18.32
C PRO A 279 17.18 3.08 18.04
N ASN A 280 17.81 2.67 16.93
CA ASN A 280 17.90 1.26 16.51
C ASN A 280 18.42 0.31 17.60
N ARG A 281 19.41 0.75 18.39
CA ARG A 281 19.98 -0.04 19.50
C ARG A 281 19.05 -0.25 20.70
N VAL A 282 17.97 0.54 20.80
CA VAL A 282 17.00 0.51 21.90
C VAL A 282 15.80 -0.34 21.53
N CYS A 283 15.23 -0.15 20.34
CA CYS A 283 13.93 -0.74 19.99
C CYS A 283 13.95 -2.21 19.51
N GLY A 284 15.04 -2.95 19.77
CA GLY A 284 15.12 -4.37 19.41
C GLY A 284 14.81 -4.65 17.93
N ASN A 285 15.06 -3.68 17.04
CA ASN A 285 14.93 -3.88 15.61
C ASN A 285 16.15 -4.70 15.15
N GLU A 286 16.10 -6.01 15.33
CA GLU A 286 16.90 -6.97 14.53
C GLU A 286 16.61 -6.85 13.02
N HIS A 287 15.69 -5.97 12.62
CA HIS A 287 15.56 -5.43 11.26
C HIS A 287 16.20 -4.04 11.15
N THR A 288 17.43 -3.85 11.60
CA THR A 288 18.37 -3.30 10.63
C THR A 288 18.59 -4.41 9.61
N PRO A 289 17.97 -4.38 8.41
CA PRO A 289 18.71 -4.99 7.32
C PRO A 289 20.10 -4.34 7.40
N GLU A 290 21.18 -5.12 7.20
CA GLU A 290 22.39 -4.53 6.64
C GLU A 290 21.98 -3.43 5.67
N PRO A 291 22.62 -2.24 5.67
CA PRO A 291 22.19 -1.09 4.88
C PRO A 291 21.68 -1.59 3.55
N ASP A 292 20.35 -1.58 3.39
CA ASP A 292 19.69 -2.35 2.35
C ASP A 292 20.35 -1.89 1.06
N LYS A 293 21.08 -2.78 0.38
CA LYS A 293 21.88 -2.39 -0.78
C LYS A 293 21.00 -1.76 -1.87
N ASP A 294 19.69 -1.98 -1.78
CA ASP A 294 18.66 -1.40 -2.63
C ASP A 294 17.96 -0.15 -2.04
N ASN A 295 18.35 0.39 -0.88
CA ASN A 295 17.64 1.53 -0.25
C ASN A 295 17.66 2.78 -1.16
N LEU A 296 18.83 3.12 -1.72
CA LEU A 296 18.96 4.20 -2.70
C LEU A 296 18.09 3.95 -3.95
N LYS A 297 18.03 2.70 -4.42
CA LYS A 297 17.21 2.33 -5.58
C LYS A 297 15.71 2.47 -5.28
N LYS A 298 15.26 2.07 -4.10
CA LYS A 298 13.86 2.22 -3.64
C LYS A 298 13.51 3.70 -3.45
N LEU A 299 14.42 4.49 -2.87
CA LEU A 299 14.29 5.94 -2.72
C LEU A 299 14.10 6.63 -4.09
N ILE A 300 14.95 6.30 -5.06
CA ILE A 300 14.85 6.81 -6.43
C ILE A 300 13.53 6.37 -7.09
N THR A 301 13.10 5.13 -6.86
CA THR A 301 11.85 4.60 -7.42
C THR A 301 10.64 5.37 -6.91
N ASP A 302 10.54 5.60 -5.60
CA ASP A 302 9.44 6.37 -5.02
C ASP A 302 9.46 7.83 -5.45
N LEU A 303 10.64 8.46 -5.48
CA LEU A 303 10.77 9.82 -6.00
C LEU A 303 10.39 9.90 -7.47
N GLY A 304 10.68 8.87 -8.26
CA GLY A 304 10.22 8.75 -9.63
C GLY A 304 8.69 8.73 -9.73
N ILE A 305 8.01 7.99 -8.85
CA ILE A 305 6.54 7.96 -8.78
C ILE A 305 5.98 9.32 -8.37
N VAL A 306 6.55 9.94 -7.34
CA VAL A 306 6.14 11.26 -6.86
C VAL A 306 6.34 12.33 -7.94
N TYR A 307 7.49 12.32 -8.61
CA TYR A 307 7.79 13.21 -9.72
C TYR A 307 6.84 12.98 -10.90
N ALA A 308 6.51 11.71 -11.22
CA ALA A 308 5.51 11.40 -12.24
C ALA A 308 4.15 12.02 -11.92
N HIS A 309 3.71 12.03 -10.65
CA HIS A 309 2.49 12.74 -10.23
C HIS A 309 2.57 14.26 -10.41
N MET A 310 3.75 14.85 -10.30
CA MET A 310 3.92 16.30 -10.53
C MET A 310 3.75 16.67 -12.00
N VAL A 311 4.35 15.90 -12.90
CA VAL A 311 4.42 16.25 -14.33
C VAL A 311 3.30 15.63 -15.17
N THR A 312 2.63 14.58 -14.70
CA THR A 312 1.60 13.89 -15.48
C THR A 312 0.27 14.65 -15.43
N PRO A 313 -0.42 14.85 -16.58
CA PRO A 313 -1.78 15.37 -16.65
C PRO A 313 -2.76 14.60 -15.75
N ASP A 314 -3.75 15.27 -15.16
CA ASP A 314 -4.65 14.65 -14.17
C ASP A 314 -5.48 13.53 -14.79
N ALA A 315 -5.83 13.68 -16.07
CA ALA A 315 -6.52 12.66 -16.86
C ALA A 315 -5.70 11.37 -17.10
N LEU A 316 -4.38 11.39 -16.88
CA LEU A 316 -3.48 10.26 -17.08
C LEU A 316 -2.93 9.69 -15.75
N LYS A 317 -3.17 10.34 -14.61
CA LYS A 317 -2.73 9.82 -13.30
C LYS A 317 -3.45 8.52 -12.94
N ASP A 318 -4.75 8.47 -13.19
CA ASP A 318 -5.60 7.27 -13.05
C ASP A 318 -5.88 6.72 -14.46
N PRO A 319 -5.46 5.50 -14.85
CA PRO A 319 -4.99 4.36 -14.05
C PRO A 319 -3.46 4.10 -14.08
N TYR A 320 -2.66 5.00 -14.65
CA TYR A 320 -1.27 4.70 -15.01
C TYR A 320 -0.23 4.93 -13.90
N LEU A 321 -0.58 5.66 -12.85
CA LEU A 321 0.33 5.92 -11.73
C LEU A 321 -0.15 5.28 -10.42
N PRO A 322 0.76 4.70 -9.62
CA PRO A 322 0.47 4.28 -8.25
C PRO A 322 -0.07 5.46 -7.43
N PRO A 323 -1.13 5.28 -6.60
CA PRO A 323 -1.57 6.34 -5.71
C PRO A 323 -0.47 6.66 -4.68
N LEU A 324 -0.30 7.94 -4.35
CA LEU A 324 0.58 8.36 -3.26
C LEU A 324 -0.12 8.09 -1.92
N GLY A 325 0.36 7.08 -1.18
CA GLY A 325 -0.14 6.71 0.14
C GLY A 325 0.49 7.54 1.28
N ALA A 326 0.06 7.30 2.51
CA ALA A 326 0.54 8.02 3.70
C ALA A 326 1.84 7.45 4.31
N THR A 327 2.39 6.36 3.75
CA THR A 327 3.60 5.69 4.25
C THR A 327 4.89 6.45 3.98
N TRP A 328 4.86 7.49 3.15
CA TRP A 328 6.05 8.21 2.66
C TRP A 328 7.09 7.30 1.97
N LYS A 329 6.76 6.03 1.74
CA LYS A 329 7.60 5.00 1.12
C LYS A 329 6.78 3.87 0.49
N ASP A 330 7.40 3.16 -0.44
CA ASP A 330 6.95 1.92 -1.08
C ASP A 330 5.69 2.08 -1.96
N PHE A 331 5.52 3.24 -2.61
CA PHE A 331 4.37 3.55 -3.45
C PHE A 331 4.19 2.54 -4.58
N GLY A 332 5.29 2.08 -5.18
CA GLY A 332 5.26 1.12 -6.29
C GLY A 332 4.98 -0.32 -5.88
N ALA A 333 5.49 -0.76 -4.71
CA ALA A 333 5.33 -2.13 -4.24
C ALA A 333 3.90 -2.40 -3.75
N GLN A 334 3.30 -1.45 -3.02
CA GLN A 334 1.89 -1.54 -2.61
C GLN A 334 0.96 -1.61 -3.81
N TRP A 335 1.21 -0.80 -4.84
CA TRP A 335 0.41 -0.83 -6.07
C TRP A 335 0.60 -2.12 -6.87
N GLN A 336 1.84 -2.63 -6.99
CA GLN A 336 2.09 -3.92 -7.63
C GLN A 336 1.49 -5.10 -6.85
N ASP A 337 1.50 -5.06 -5.52
CA ASP A 337 0.89 -6.10 -4.68
C ASP A 337 -0.64 -5.99 -4.68
N GLU A 338 -1.22 -4.78 -4.78
CA GLU A 338 -2.66 -4.60 -5.02
C GLU A 338 -3.04 -5.17 -6.38
N VAL A 339 -2.29 -4.84 -7.45
CA VAL A 339 -2.46 -5.37 -8.82
C VAL A 339 -2.23 -6.90 -8.88
N LYS A 340 -1.28 -7.44 -8.10
CA LYS A 340 -1.05 -8.91 -7.99
C LYS A 340 -2.12 -9.59 -7.14
N SER A 341 -2.62 -8.96 -6.08
CA SER A 341 -3.68 -9.50 -5.20
C SER A 341 -5.03 -9.58 -5.91
N THR A 342 -5.26 -8.75 -6.93
CA THR A 342 -6.35 -8.92 -7.91
C THR A 342 -6.24 -10.20 -8.73
N THR A 343 -5.05 -10.81 -8.81
CA THR A 343 -4.74 -11.95 -9.69
C THR A 343 -4.30 -13.23 -8.97
N GLY A 344 -4.11 -13.20 -7.65
CA GLY A 344 -3.65 -14.35 -6.87
C GLY A 344 -4.80 -15.08 -6.15
N LYS A 345 -5.01 -16.37 -6.43
CA LYS A 345 -5.90 -17.24 -5.64
C LYS A 345 -5.40 -17.27 -4.18
N ALA A 346 -6.27 -16.94 -3.22
CA ALA A 346 -6.02 -17.27 -1.83
C ALA A 346 -6.10 -18.80 -1.69
N THR A 347 -4.97 -19.44 -1.45
CA THR A 347 -4.94 -20.89 -1.20
C THR A 347 -5.52 -21.21 0.17
N ALA A 348 -6.28 -22.29 0.20
CA ALA A 348 -6.97 -22.89 1.35
C ALA A 348 -6.17 -22.89 2.66
N ALA A 349 -6.72 -22.22 3.67
CA ALA A 349 -6.44 -22.49 5.09
C ALA A 349 -7.71 -22.17 5.91
N LEU A 350 -8.79 -22.88 5.62
CA LEU A 350 -9.98 -22.95 6.48
C LEU A 350 -9.85 -24.21 7.36
N LYS A 351 -9.10 -24.07 8.47
CA LYS A 351 -9.33 -24.79 9.73
C LYS A 351 -8.40 -24.21 10.82
N ASN A 352 -9.03 -23.54 11.79
CA ASN A 352 -8.55 -23.02 13.09
C ASN A 352 -7.88 -21.63 13.21
N LYS A 353 -8.42 -20.91 14.22
CA LYS A 353 -8.08 -19.67 14.96
C LYS A 353 -7.61 -18.42 14.20
N THR A 354 -8.54 -17.47 14.10
CA THR A 354 -8.52 -15.98 14.06
C THR A 354 -7.28 -15.21 13.54
N LEU A 355 -6.04 -15.65 13.79
CA LEU A 355 -4.82 -14.96 13.35
C LEU A 355 -4.52 -15.17 11.84
N ASN A 356 -4.79 -16.38 11.32
CA ASN A 356 -4.41 -16.76 9.95
C ASN A 356 -5.27 -16.07 8.87
N LYS A 357 -6.51 -15.65 9.18
CA LYS A 357 -7.36 -14.90 8.24
C LYS A 357 -6.84 -13.49 8.00
N VAL A 358 -6.30 -12.84 9.02
CA VAL A 358 -5.73 -11.49 8.89
C VAL A 358 -4.36 -11.54 8.20
N GLN A 359 -3.55 -12.57 8.45
CA GLN A 359 -2.30 -12.81 7.71
C GLN A 359 -2.51 -13.09 6.21
N ALA A 360 -3.64 -13.66 5.79
CA ALA A 360 -3.97 -13.77 4.36
C ALA A 360 -4.35 -12.41 3.74
N ALA A 361 -4.97 -11.51 4.52
CA ALA A 361 -5.30 -10.14 4.11
C ALA A 361 -4.08 -9.19 4.09
N THR A 362 -2.99 -9.51 4.81
CA THR A 362 -1.77 -8.68 4.89
C THR A 362 -0.84 -8.77 3.67
N ARG A 363 -1.09 -9.70 2.73
CA ARG A 363 -0.22 -9.98 1.56
C ARG A 363 -0.02 -8.83 0.56
N GLY A 364 -0.53 -7.63 0.84
CA GLY A 364 -0.26 -6.41 0.06
C GLY A 364 -0.34 -5.11 0.85
N ASP A 365 -0.39 -5.15 2.18
CA ASP A 365 -0.42 -3.94 3.01
C ASP A 365 0.68 -3.97 4.08
N SER A 366 1.67 -3.10 3.93
CA SER A 366 2.84 -3.04 4.81
C SER A 366 2.49 -2.58 6.23
N ALA A 367 1.53 -1.67 6.40
CA ALA A 367 1.13 -1.18 7.72
C ALA A 367 0.49 -2.29 8.54
N LEU A 368 -0.38 -3.10 7.91
CA LEU A 368 -1.01 -4.24 8.58
C LEU A 368 -0.02 -5.37 8.88
N ARG A 369 0.95 -5.65 7.98
CA ARG A 369 2.04 -6.59 8.27
C ARG A 369 2.85 -6.16 9.47
N ASN A 370 3.22 -4.88 9.55
CA ASN A 370 4.00 -4.35 10.66
C ASN A 370 3.24 -4.46 11.98
N TYR A 371 1.94 -4.16 11.98
CA TYR A 371 1.08 -4.35 13.15
C TYR A 371 1.03 -5.80 13.61
N MET A 372 0.83 -6.75 12.69
CA MET A 372 0.78 -8.18 13.03
C MET A 372 2.13 -8.68 13.57
N ASN A 373 3.24 -8.30 12.94
CA ASN A 373 4.58 -8.64 13.41
C ASN A 373 4.86 -8.06 14.80
N TRP A 374 4.43 -6.81 15.06
CA TRP A 374 4.54 -6.20 16.37
C TRP A 374 3.68 -6.92 17.42
N LEU A 375 2.44 -7.29 17.06
CA LEU A 375 1.53 -8.03 17.93
C LEU A 375 2.10 -9.40 18.34
N GLU A 376 2.78 -10.09 17.42
CA GLU A 376 3.46 -11.37 17.70
C GLU A 376 4.61 -11.22 18.69
N LYS A 377 5.29 -10.06 18.72
CA LYS A 377 6.36 -9.76 19.67
C LYS A 377 5.86 -9.47 21.09
N ILE A 378 4.57 -9.23 21.28
CA ILE A 378 3.98 -9.06 22.61
C ILE A 378 3.95 -10.42 23.31
N ARG A 379 4.81 -10.59 24.31
CA ARG A 379 4.93 -11.78 25.15
C ARG A 379 5.31 -11.37 26.56
N GLN A 380 5.07 -12.23 27.55
CA GLN A 380 5.59 -11.97 28.90
C GLN A 380 7.11 -11.82 28.84
N PRO A 381 7.64 -10.64 29.19
CA PRO A 381 9.05 -10.39 29.03
C PRO A 381 9.81 -10.76 30.32
N SER A 382 11.10 -11.09 30.20
CA SER A 382 11.99 -11.33 31.35
C SER A 382 12.35 -10.05 32.11
N GLN A 383 12.16 -8.89 31.47
CA GLN A 383 12.23 -7.54 32.02
C GLN A 383 11.00 -6.75 31.57
N PRO A 384 10.49 -5.73 32.28
CA PRO A 384 9.31 -4.97 31.83
C PRO A 384 9.43 -4.49 30.39
N GLY A 385 8.34 -4.58 29.64
CA GLY A 385 8.27 -4.16 28.24
C GLY A 385 7.55 -2.82 28.05
N ILE A 386 7.99 -2.04 27.07
CA ILE A 386 7.24 -0.93 26.47
C ILE A 386 6.96 -1.28 25.01
N TRP A 387 5.70 -1.57 24.70
CA TRP A 387 5.24 -1.81 23.33
C TRP A 387 4.50 -0.57 22.82
N PHE A 388 5.03 0.05 21.76
CA PHE A 388 4.43 1.21 21.13
C PHE A 388 4.13 0.92 19.66
N HIS A 389 2.93 1.26 19.19
CA HIS A 389 2.61 1.16 17.78
C HIS A 389 1.79 2.35 17.31
N HIS A 390 2.30 3.07 16.31
CA HIS A 390 1.50 4.00 15.52
C HIS A 390 0.98 3.30 14.26
N ILE A 391 -0.31 2.97 14.24
CA ILE A 391 -0.97 2.29 13.11
C ILE A 391 -1.65 3.30 12.19
N GLN A 392 -1.48 3.13 10.88
CA GLN A 392 -2.03 4.03 9.85
C GLN A 392 -3.53 3.87 9.59
N LEU A 393 -4.24 3.10 10.41
CA LEU A 393 -5.70 2.98 10.29
C LEU A 393 -6.35 3.93 11.30
N PRO A 394 -7.52 4.51 11.00
CA PRO A 394 -8.31 4.41 9.77
C PRO A 394 -7.99 5.46 8.67
N HIS A 395 -6.77 6.00 8.58
CA HIS A 395 -6.34 6.93 7.52
C HIS A 395 -6.71 6.44 6.09
N LYS A 396 -7.01 7.36 5.18
CA LYS A 396 -7.30 7.06 3.76
C LYS A 396 -6.07 6.43 3.03
N PRO A 397 -6.22 5.68 1.93
CA PRO A 397 -7.47 5.30 1.26
C PRO A 397 -8.26 4.29 2.09
N TRP A 398 -9.57 4.52 2.22
CA TRP A 398 -10.46 3.57 2.87
C TRP A 398 -10.73 2.38 1.96
N LYS A 399 -10.27 1.19 2.37
CA LYS A 399 -10.26 0.00 1.52
C LYS A 399 -10.65 -1.29 2.24
N TYR A 400 -10.97 -1.22 3.53
CA TYR A 400 -11.26 -2.39 4.36
C TYR A 400 -12.73 -2.47 4.78
N TYR A 401 -13.27 -3.69 4.75
CA TYR A 401 -14.42 -4.10 5.54
C TYR A 401 -14.04 -4.35 7.01
N PRO A 402 -15.02 -4.43 7.92
CA PRO A 402 -14.77 -4.67 9.35
C PRO A 402 -13.94 -5.92 9.67
N ASP A 403 -14.00 -6.94 8.81
CA ASP A 403 -13.27 -8.20 8.97
C ASP A 403 -11.89 -8.21 8.29
N GLY A 404 -11.49 -7.07 7.70
CA GLY A 404 -10.22 -6.90 7.00
C GLY A 404 -10.24 -7.35 5.53
N ILE A 405 -11.36 -7.85 5.01
CA ILE A 405 -11.51 -8.07 3.57
C ILE A 405 -11.43 -6.73 2.85
N ARG A 406 -10.72 -6.69 1.72
CA ARG A 406 -10.61 -5.46 0.94
C ARG A 406 -11.75 -5.36 -0.06
N TYR A 407 -12.16 -4.14 -0.35
CA TYR A 407 -13.00 -3.84 -1.53
C TYR A 407 -12.24 -2.92 -2.48
N TYR A 408 -12.60 -2.92 -3.76
CA TYR A 408 -12.00 -2.01 -4.74
C TYR A 408 -12.20 -0.56 -4.29
N PRO A 409 -11.15 0.13 -3.80
CA PRO A 409 -11.35 1.39 -3.14
C PRO A 409 -11.68 2.48 -4.15
N GLY A 410 -11.05 2.42 -5.33
CA GLY A 410 -11.00 3.49 -6.34
C GLY A 410 -10.68 4.86 -5.75
N GLY A 411 -10.82 5.92 -6.56
CA GLY A 411 -10.74 7.29 -6.05
C GLY A 411 -11.81 7.61 -5.00
N ILE A 412 -11.56 8.64 -4.18
CA ILE A 412 -12.55 9.22 -3.26
C ILE A 412 -13.22 10.38 -3.98
N GLU A 413 -14.30 10.08 -4.73
CA GLU A 413 -15.06 11.12 -5.43
C GLU A 413 -15.64 12.13 -4.43
N GLY A 414 -15.53 13.42 -4.75
CA GLY A 414 -15.94 14.51 -3.85
C GLY A 414 -14.88 15.00 -2.87
N LEU A 415 -13.70 14.38 -2.82
CA LEU A 415 -12.55 14.87 -2.05
C LEU A 415 -11.40 15.26 -2.98
N LYS A 416 -11.02 16.53 -2.97
CA LYS A 416 -9.85 17.05 -3.73
C LYS A 416 -9.00 17.91 -2.82
N ASP A 417 -7.70 17.64 -2.76
CA ASP A 417 -6.73 18.42 -1.96
C ASP A 417 -7.17 18.61 -0.49
N GLU A 418 -7.64 17.53 0.13
CA GLU A 418 -8.23 17.49 1.48
C GLU A 418 -9.53 18.29 1.66
N PHE A 419 -10.14 18.80 0.59
CA PHE A 419 -11.37 19.56 0.63
C PHE A 419 -12.57 18.76 0.08
N TRP A 420 -13.62 18.66 0.88
CA TRP A 420 -14.89 18.05 0.50
C TRP A 420 -15.72 18.97 -0.38
N THR A 421 -16.37 18.43 -1.40
CA THR A 421 -17.43 19.15 -2.13
C THR A 421 -18.61 19.44 -1.20
N SER A 422 -19.50 20.34 -1.62
CA SER A 422 -20.80 20.57 -0.96
C SER A 422 -21.83 19.47 -1.26
N GLU A 423 -21.51 18.49 -2.12
CA GLU A 423 -22.41 17.40 -2.47
C GLU A 423 -22.45 16.36 -1.33
N THR A 424 -23.42 16.50 -0.43
CA THR A 424 -23.54 15.67 0.78
C THR A 424 -23.51 14.17 0.49
N GLY A 425 -24.09 13.70 -0.62
CA GLY A 425 -24.06 12.27 -0.98
C GLY A 425 -22.66 11.70 -1.17
N LEU A 426 -21.72 12.49 -1.72
CA LEU A 426 -20.32 12.08 -1.87
C LEU A 426 -19.58 12.05 -0.53
N VAL A 427 -19.85 13.05 0.31
CA VAL A 427 -19.24 13.16 1.65
C VAL A 427 -19.70 12.02 2.56
N LEU A 428 -21.01 11.73 2.57
CA LEU A 428 -21.59 10.61 3.32
C LEU A 428 -21.04 9.26 2.84
N HIS A 429 -20.86 9.08 1.54
CA HIS A 429 -20.25 7.86 1.02
C HIS A 429 -18.76 7.75 1.43
N GLY A 430 -18.01 8.86 1.45
CA GLY A 430 -16.67 8.91 2.03
C GLY A 430 -16.66 8.53 3.50
N TYR A 431 -17.63 9.05 4.27
CA TYR A 431 -17.75 8.77 5.69
C TYR A 431 -18.16 7.32 5.98
N GLN A 432 -19.09 6.75 5.21
CA GLN A 432 -19.46 5.33 5.25
C GLN A 432 -18.23 4.43 5.09
N ARG A 433 -17.37 4.74 4.10
CA ARG A 433 -16.13 4.01 3.85
C ARG A 433 -15.14 4.14 5.01
N HIS A 434 -15.03 5.33 5.61
CA HIS A 434 -14.24 5.53 6.82
C HIS A 434 -14.77 4.69 7.99
N LEU A 435 -16.08 4.67 8.25
CA LEU A 435 -16.68 3.90 9.34
C LEU A 435 -16.46 2.38 9.18
N LEU A 436 -16.52 1.84 7.96
CA LEU A 436 -16.14 0.44 7.69
C LEU A 436 -14.70 0.14 8.11
N GLN A 437 -13.79 1.07 7.85
CA GLN A 437 -12.38 0.93 8.21
C GLN A 437 -12.12 1.21 9.70
N VAL A 438 -12.93 2.06 10.34
CA VAL A 438 -12.94 2.22 11.81
C VAL A 438 -13.38 0.91 12.48
N ALA A 439 -14.39 0.23 11.94
CA ALA A 439 -14.81 -1.07 12.46
C ALA A 439 -13.70 -2.13 12.28
N TYR A 440 -12.87 -2.03 11.24
CA TYR A 440 -11.67 -2.85 11.13
C TYR A 440 -10.60 -2.46 12.17
N ALA A 441 -10.40 -1.17 12.43
CA ALA A 441 -9.52 -0.70 13.51
C ALA A 441 -9.99 -1.21 14.89
N ASP A 442 -11.31 -1.27 15.14
CA ASP A 442 -11.89 -1.92 16.32
C ASP A 442 -11.53 -3.41 16.37
N HIS A 443 -11.68 -4.14 15.26
CA HIS A 443 -11.28 -5.56 15.20
C HIS A 443 -9.80 -5.77 15.54
N LEU A 444 -8.90 -4.91 15.03
CA LEU A 444 -7.47 -4.96 15.34
C LEU A 444 -7.18 -4.65 16.81
N LEU A 445 -7.92 -3.71 17.42
CA LEU A 445 -7.86 -3.48 18.86
C LEU A 445 -8.28 -4.75 19.61
N GLY A 446 -9.36 -5.41 19.20
CA GLY A 446 -9.79 -6.68 19.77
C GLY A 446 -8.68 -7.74 19.80
N LEU A 447 -7.94 -7.90 18.69
CA LEU A 447 -6.78 -8.79 18.62
C LEU A 447 -5.67 -8.40 19.61
N LEU A 448 -5.40 -7.11 19.79
CA LEU A 448 -4.45 -6.63 20.80
C LEU A 448 -4.92 -6.98 22.21
N LEU A 449 -6.19 -6.69 22.55
CA LEU A 449 -6.71 -6.97 23.88
C LEU A 449 -6.67 -8.48 24.18
N ASP A 450 -7.02 -9.31 23.21
CA ASP A 450 -6.95 -10.77 23.34
C ASP A 450 -5.51 -11.27 23.49
N LYS A 451 -4.57 -10.71 22.71
CA LYS A 451 -3.14 -11.03 22.86
C LYS A 451 -2.64 -10.67 24.26
N LEU A 452 -3.01 -9.50 24.77
CA LEU A 452 -2.62 -9.08 26.12
C LEU A 452 -3.22 -9.99 27.19
N ARG A 453 -4.44 -10.49 27.01
CA ARG A 453 -5.05 -11.45 27.94
C ARG A 453 -4.36 -12.82 27.87
N GLU A 454 -4.09 -13.31 26.66
CA GLU A 454 -3.36 -14.57 26.43
C GLU A 454 -1.99 -14.56 27.12
N GLN A 455 -1.29 -13.43 27.04
CA GLN A 455 0.02 -13.26 27.67
C GLN A 455 -0.08 -12.84 29.15
N GLY A 456 -1.27 -12.78 29.75
CA GLY A 456 -1.44 -12.33 31.14
C GLY A 456 -1.03 -10.88 31.42
N LEU A 457 -0.86 -10.06 30.38
CA LEU A 457 -0.43 -8.67 30.46
C LEU A 457 -1.60 -7.69 30.66
N TYR A 458 -2.81 -8.07 30.25
CA TYR A 458 -3.97 -7.17 30.24
C TYR A 458 -4.31 -6.55 31.60
N ASP A 459 -4.10 -7.31 32.67
CA ASP A 459 -4.41 -6.86 34.02
C ASP A 459 -3.28 -6.04 34.65
N ASP A 460 -2.03 -6.36 34.37
CA ASP A 460 -0.87 -5.77 35.05
C ASP A 460 -0.21 -4.61 34.28
N ALA A 461 -0.41 -4.54 32.97
CA ALA A 461 0.15 -3.47 32.14
C ALA A 461 -0.67 -2.17 32.23
N LEU A 462 0.02 -1.04 32.05
CA LEU A 462 -0.62 0.20 31.64
C LEU A 462 -0.94 0.11 30.14
N ILE A 463 -2.21 0.23 29.77
CA ILE A 463 -2.62 0.17 28.36
C ILE A 463 -3.23 1.51 27.96
N ILE A 464 -2.67 2.13 26.94
CA ILE A 464 -3.11 3.42 26.39
C ILE A 464 -3.52 3.19 24.94
N VAL A 465 -4.76 3.54 24.61
CA VAL A 465 -5.29 3.49 23.24
C VAL A 465 -5.79 4.87 22.87
N THR A 466 -5.24 5.47 21.81
CA THR A 466 -5.59 6.82 21.38
C THR A 466 -5.50 6.98 19.87
N ALA A 467 -5.80 8.18 19.37
CA ALA A 467 -5.42 8.61 18.03
C ALA A 467 -4.47 9.81 18.06
N ASP A 468 -3.75 10.07 16.97
CA ASP A 468 -2.87 11.23 16.80
C ASP A 468 -3.67 12.53 16.56
N HIS A 469 -4.69 12.45 15.71
CA HIS A 469 -5.69 13.46 15.41
C HIS A 469 -6.89 12.79 14.71
N GLY A 470 -7.95 13.55 14.45
CA GLY A 470 -9.10 13.10 13.69
C GLY A 470 -9.12 13.61 12.24
N ALA A 471 -10.28 13.50 11.61
CA ALA A 471 -10.56 14.00 10.27
C ALA A 471 -12.03 14.42 10.15
N SER A 472 -12.31 15.50 9.43
CA SER A 472 -13.68 16.01 9.25
C SER A 472 -14.37 15.44 8.00
N PHE A 473 -15.66 15.15 8.15
CA PHE A 473 -16.56 14.71 7.08
C PHE A 473 -17.69 15.71 6.87
N MET A 474 -17.40 17.01 7.10
CA MET A 474 -18.36 18.08 6.86
C MET A 474 -18.38 18.51 5.38
N PRO A 475 -19.56 18.60 4.73
CA PRO A 475 -19.66 19.08 3.36
C PRO A 475 -19.11 20.49 3.15
N GLY A 476 -18.41 20.70 2.03
CA GLY A 476 -17.86 22.00 1.65
C GLY A 476 -16.73 22.51 2.56
N ARG A 477 -16.02 21.62 3.26
CA ARG A 477 -14.96 21.96 4.22
C ARG A 477 -13.70 21.13 3.99
N ASN A 478 -12.58 21.62 4.53
CA ASN A 478 -11.35 20.85 4.58
C ASN A 478 -11.44 19.77 5.67
N ARG A 479 -10.91 18.57 5.40
CA ARG A 479 -10.95 17.47 6.37
C ARG A 479 -9.84 17.54 7.42
N ARG A 480 -8.72 18.21 7.11
CA ARG A 480 -7.49 18.26 7.94
C ARG A 480 -7.21 19.65 8.50
N ILE A 481 -7.40 20.70 7.70
CA ILE A 481 -7.14 22.07 8.12
C ILE A 481 -8.24 22.53 9.08
N LEU A 482 -7.83 23.00 10.24
CA LEU A 482 -8.72 23.53 11.27
C LEU A 482 -9.47 24.77 10.78
N GLY A 483 -10.76 24.78 11.04
CA GLY A 483 -11.67 25.89 10.79
C GLY A 483 -12.74 25.94 11.88
N ASP A 484 -13.55 27.00 11.88
CA ASP A 484 -14.40 27.33 13.02
C ASP A 484 -15.54 26.31 13.30
N LYS A 485 -15.79 25.36 12.40
CA LYS A 485 -16.83 24.34 12.57
C LYS A 485 -16.31 22.91 12.64
N ASN A 486 -15.24 22.59 11.91
CA ASN A 486 -14.69 21.24 11.81
C ASN A 486 -13.58 20.95 12.84
N PHE A 487 -13.17 21.94 13.64
CA PHE A 487 -12.06 21.76 14.60
C PHE A 487 -12.27 20.60 15.57
N ALA A 488 -13.51 20.36 16.03
CA ALA A 488 -13.80 19.27 16.94
C ALA A 488 -13.58 17.90 16.29
N ASP A 489 -13.87 17.74 15.00
CA ASP A 489 -13.62 16.50 14.27
C ASP A 489 -12.12 16.17 14.21
N ILE A 490 -11.30 17.20 14.11
CA ILE A 490 -9.85 17.03 13.96
C ILE A 490 -9.19 16.89 15.33
N LEU A 491 -9.71 17.57 16.35
CA LEU A 491 -9.06 17.63 17.67
C LEU A 491 -9.61 16.61 18.67
N ARG A 492 -10.91 16.29 18.69
CA ARG A 492 -11.44 15.30 19.65
C ARG A 492 -11.12 13.88 19.17
N VAL A 493 -10.30 13.19 19.95
CA VAL A 493 -9.81 11.84 19.64
C VAL A 493 -10.24 10.85 20.72
N PRO A 494 -10.39 9.55 20.39
CA PRO A 494 -10.55 8.53 21.42
C PRO A 494 -9.31 8.51 22.32
N LEU A 495 -9.49 8.39 23.63
CA LEU A 495 -8.43 8.14 24.59
C LEU A 495 -8.94 7.20 25.69
N PHE A 496 -8.31 6.03 25.79
CA PHE A 496 -8.56 5.04 26.83
C PHE A 496 -7.26 4.79 27.58
N ILE A 497 -7.33 4.81 28.91
CA ILE A 497 -6.21 4.46 29.79
C ILE A 497 -6.69 3.38 30.75
N LYS A 498 -6.22 2.15 30.54
CA LYS A 498 -6.40 1.06 31.50
C LYS A 498 -5.23 1.07 32.47
N TRP A 499 -5.49 1.40 33.72
CA TRP A 499 -4.47 1.37 34.75
C TRP A 499 -4.12 -0.07 35.17
N PRO A 500 -2.88 -0.32 35.62
CA PRO A 500 -2.52 -1.59 36.23
C PRO A 500 -3.49 -1.98 37.35
N ARG A 501 -3.98 -3.22 37.30
CA ARG A 501 -4.96 -3.84 38.19
C ARG A 501 -6.35 -3.21 38.17
N GLN A 502 -6.63 -2.29 37.25
CA GLN A 502 -7.99 -1.77 37.06
C GLN A 502 -8.91 -2.84 36.46
N LYS A 503 -10.09 -2.98 37.07
CA LYS A 503 -11.13 -3.93 36.65
C LYS A 503 -12.42 -3.27 36.16
N THR A 504 -12.66 -2.02 36.56
CA THR A 504 -13.86 -1.26 36.21
C THR A 504 -13.45 0.04 35.55
N GLY A 505 -14.01 0.28 34.38
CA GLY A 505 -13.80 1.49 33.61
C GLY A 505 -14.64 2.65 34.11
N ARG A 506 -14.23 3.87 33.74
CA ARG A 506 -14.87 5.12 34.16
C ARG A 506 -14.91 6.08 32.97
N THR A 507 -16.06 6.69 32.72
CA THR A 507 -16.12 7.84 31.82
C THR A 507 -15.53 9.05 32.52
N ARG A 508 -14.57 9.69 31.85
CA ARG A 508 -13.77 10.81 32.35
C ARG A 508 -14.04 12.02 31.46
N ASP A 509 -14.47 13.11 32.09
CA ASP A 509 -14.77 14.38 31.43
C ASP A 509 -13.63 15.41 31.60
N ASP A 510 -12.45 14.94 31.98
CA ASP A 510 -11.23 15.71 32.12
C ASP A 510 -10.91 16.49 30.85
N ASP A 511 -10.26 17.61 31.08
CA ASP A 511 -9.58 18.33 30.04
C ASP A 511 -8.25 17.66 29.71
N ALA A 512 -8.25 16.46 29.12
CA ALA A 512 -7.03 15.76 28.67
C ALA A 512 -6.51 16.31 27.32
N GLU A 513 -5.19 16.39 27.16
CA GLU A 513 -4.49 16.65 25.89
C GLU A 513 -3.48 15.53 25.62
N LEU A 514 -3.18 15.20 24.36
CA LEU A 514 -2.23 14.12 24.04
C LEU A 514 -0.80 14.38 24.54
N VAL A 515 -0.42 15.64 24.78
CA VAL A 515 0.85 15.98 25.44
C VAL A 515 0.95 15.44 26.88
N ASP A 516 -0.18 15.07 27.48
CA ASP A 516 -0.26 14.54 28.85
C ASP A 516 0.18 13.06 28.94
N LEU A 517 0.35 12.36 27.83
CA LEU A 517 0.59 10.91 27.85
C LEU A 517 1.95 10.51 28.41
N LEU A 518 3.06 11.15 27.99
CA LEU A 518 4.37 10.87 28.59
C LEU A 518 4.39 11.14 30.11
N PRO A 519 3.95 12.31 30.64
CA PRO A 519 3.92 12.51 32.08
C PRO A 519 2.99 11.53 32.81
N THR A 520 1.92 11.06 32.16
CA THR A 520 1.04 10.01 32.69
C THR A 520 1.78 8.67 32.82
N ILE A 521 2.55 8.27 31.80
CA ILE A 521 3.39 7.05 31.83
C ILE A 521 4.44 7.17 32.93
N ASN A 522 5.12 8.33 33.02
CA ASN A 522 6.14 8.61 34.03
C ASN A 522 5.60 8.42 35.46
N ARG A 523 4.38 8.89 35.70
CA ARG A 523 3.69 8.73 36.98
C ARG A 523 3.27 7.28 37.22
N ALA A 524 2.77 6.58 36.21
CA ALA A 524 2.35 5.18 36.32
C ALA A 524 3.50 4.23 36.66
N LEU A 525 4.70 4.53 36.16
CA LEU A 525 5.94 3.78 36.41
C LEU A 525 6.68 4.23 37.69
N GLY A 526 6.19 5.27 38.36
CA GLY A 526 6.76 5.76 39.62
C GLY A 526 8.18 6.28 39.46
N THR A 527 8.44 7.05 38.40
CA THR A 527 9.78 7.60 38.15
C THR A 527 10.07 8.80 39.06
N GLY A 528 11.28 8.83 39.63
CA GLY A 528 11.72 9.86 40.60
C GLY A 528 12.31 11.12 39.96
N ALA A 529 12.44 11.17 38.63
CA ALA A 529 13.06 12.28 37.93
C ALA A 529 12.02 13.36 37.53
N HIS A 530 12.26 14.60 37.96
CA HIS A 530 11.46 15.75 37.57
C HIS A 530 11.93 16.28 36.21
N LEU A 531 11.35 15.77 35.12
CA LEU A 531 11.44 16.45 33.83
C LEU A 531 10.42 17.60 33.78
N ALA A 532 10.88 18.78 33.35
CA ALA A 532 10.00 19.89 33.03
C ALA A 532 9.28 19.60 31.70
N LEU A 533 8.11 18.97 31.76
CA LEU A 533 7.25 18.66 30.61
C LEU A 533 6.13 19.69 30.47
N ASP A 534 5.64 19.91 29.26
CA ASP A 534 4.50 20.81 29.02
C ASP A 534 3.17 20.14 29.43
N GLY A 535 3.09 18.82 29.28
CA GLY A 535 1.94 18.02 29.67
C GLY A 535 1.78 17.87 31.18
N ARG A 536 0.56 17.56 31.60
CA ARG A 536 0.18 17.28 32.99
C ARG A 536 -0.27 15.84 33.11
N ALA A 537 0.36 15.07 34.00
CA ALA A 537 0.01 13.66 34.18
C ALA A 537 -1.48 13.48 34.51
N LEU A 538 -2.17 12.66 33.73
CA LEU A 538 -3.48 12.12 34.06
C LEU A 538 -3.32 11.12 35.21
N THR A 539 -4.38 10.95 35.98
CA THR A 539 -4.31 10.15 37.22
C THR A 539 -5.59 9.37 37.42
N SER A 540 -5.48 8.21 38.07
CA SER A 540 -6.65 7.46 38.51
C SER A 540 -7.49 8.15 39.60
N ARG A 541 -6.94 9.20 40.25
CA ARG A 541 -7.57 10.01 41.30
C ARG A 541 -7.24 11.50 41.11
N GLY A 542 -8.26 12.35 40.98
CA GLY A 542 -8.12 13.77 40.63
C GLY A 542 -8.49 14.04 39.18
N ARG A 543 -8.75 15.30 38.82
CA ARG A 543 -9.18 15.71 37.48
C ARG A 543 -8.20 16.75 36.91
N VAL A 544 -7.89 16.65 35.63
CA VAL A 544 -7.17 17.72 34.92
C VAL A 544 -8.20 18.66 34.32
N GLU A 545 -8.15 19.94 34.72
CA GLU A 545 -9.02 21.00 34.20
C GLU A 545 -8.18 22.11 33.55
N ARG A 546 -8.67 22.60 32.42
CA ARG A 546 -8.02 23.68 31.66
C ARG A 546 -9.09 24.59 31.06
N GLU A 547 -8.93 25.89 31.21
CA GLU A 547 -9.82 26.84 30.52
C GLU A 547 -9.57 26.84 29.01
N ARG A 548 -8.31 26.69 28.60
CA ARG A 548 -7.86 26.76 27.20
C ARG A 548 -6.89 25.64 26.85
N ARG A 549 -6.99 25.16 25.62
CA ARG A 549 -6.19 24.09 25.03
C ARG A 549 -5.24 24.63 23.99
N VAL A 550 -4.03 24.10 23.97
CA VAL A 550 -2.99 24.53 23.03
C VAL A 550 -3.06 23.65 21.81
N VAL A 551 -3.32 24.28 20.66
CA VAL A 551 -3.34 23.59 19.37
C VAL A 551 -2.31 24.22 18.45
N LEU A 552 -1.54 23.36 17.82
CA LEU A 552 -0.53 23.68 16.83
C LEU A 552 -1.15 23.49 15.45
N GLU A 553 -1.51 24.59 14.81
CA GLU A 553 -2.20 24.60 13.52
C GLU A 553 -1.24 24.89 12.39
N ARG A 554 -1.47 24.27 11.24
CA ARG A 554 -0.79 24.61 10.00
C ARG A 554 -1.56 25.71 9.26
N THR A 555 -0.90 26.83 9.00
CA THR A 555 -1.47 27.89 8.15
C THR A 555 -1.40 27.51 6.67
N LYS A 556 -2.10 28.28 5.81
CA LYS A 556 -2.08 28.06 4.35
C LYS A 556 -0.69 28.19 3.73
N ASP A 557 0.17 29.03 4.29
CA ASP A 557 1.58 29.20 3.91
C ASP A 557 2.51 28.20 4.63
N ASN A 558 1.96 27.12 5.19
CA ASN A 558 2.69 26.04 5.85
C ASN A 558 3.47 26.50 7.11
N ARG A 559 3.15 27.66 7.67
CA ARG A 559 3.69 28.12 8.96
C ARG A 559 2.92 27.48 10.11
N LEU A 560 3.59 27.41 11.26
CA LEU A 560 2.96 26.93 12.48
C LEU A 560 2.37 28.11 13.24
N LYS A 561 1.12 27.98 13.62
CA LYS A 561 0.45 28.92 14.52
C LYS A 561 0.00 28.18 15.75
N ARG A 562 0.41 28.67 16.92
CA ARG A 562 -0.15 28.22 18.20
C ARG A 562 -1.46 28.97 18.43
N ARG A 563 -2.58 28.24 18.52
CA ARG A 563 -3.89 28.78 18.86
C ARG A 563 -4.35 28.21 20.20
N LEU A 564 -5.12 29.02 20.93
CA LEU A 564 -5.80 28.59 22.13
C LEU A 564 -7.28 28.37 21.84
N TYR A 565 -7.79 27.18 22.13
CA TYR A 565 -9.21 26.85 22.03
C TYR A 565 -9.83 26.80 23.42
N ALA A 566 -11.01 27.40 23.60
CA ALA A 566 -11.72 27.30 24.86
C ALA A 566 -12.22 25.86 25.06
N SER A 567 -11.95 25.26 26.23
CA SER A 567 -12.38 23.89 26.50
C SER A 567 -13.89 23.72 26.38
N LYS A 568 -14.67 24.74 26.78
CA LYS A 568 -16.14 24.73 26.65
C LYS A 568 -16.60 24.61 25.19
N GLU A 569 -15.93 25.28 24.25
CA GLU A 569 -16.27 25.23 22.82
C GLU A 569 -15.96 23.87 22.21
N LEU A 570 -14.82 23.28 22.57
CA LEU A 570 -14.44 21.92 22.16
C LEU A 570 -15.45 20.87 22.65
N LYS A 571 -15.89 20.97 23.90
CA LYS A 571 -16.86 20.04 24.49
C LYS A 571 -18.25 20.16 23.87
N ALA A 572 -18.69 21.39 23.54
CA ALA A 572 -20.01 21.64 23.01
C ALA A 572 -20.15 21.34 21.50
N ASN A 573 -19.05 21.36 20.74
CA ASN A 573 -19.09 21.10 19.31
C ASN A 573 -19.17 19.58 19.04
N ARG A 574 -20.21 19.17 18.31
CA ARG A 574 -20.50 17.78 17.92
C ARG A 574 -20.03 17.43 16.52
N GLY A 575 -19.50 18.39 15.76
CA GLY A 575 -18.82 18.16 14.48
C GLY A 575 -19.59 17.28 13.50
N SER A 576 -18.91 16.30 12.92
CA SER A 576 -19.45 15.29 12.00
C SER A 576 -20.41 14.29 12.68
N LEU A 577 -20.54 14.28 14.02
CA LEU A 577 -21.54 13.46 14.71
C LEU A 577 -22.95 13.88 14.30
N ASP A 578 -23.22 15.18 14.16
CA ASP A 578 -24.54 15.66 13.77
C ASP A 578 -24.91 15.18 12.35
N GLU A 579 -23.93 15.13 11.43
CA GLU A 579 -24.10 14.55 10.10
C GLU A 579 -24.31 13.03 10.18
N LYS A 580 -23.57 12.33 11.04
CA LYS A 580 -23.75 10.89 11.30
C LYS A 580 -25.17 10.61 11.79
N VAL A 581 -25.61 11.27 12.86
CA VAL A 581 -26.93 11.07 13.47
C VAL A 581 -28.06 11.42 12.49
N ARG A 582 -27.90 12.50 11.72
CA ARG A 582 -28.92 12.94 10.77
C ARG A 582 -29.08 12.00 9.58
N PHE A 583 -27.99 11.40 9.09
CA PHE A 583 -27.99 10.73 7.79
C PHE A 583 -27.50 9.29 7.79
N LEU A 584 -26.85 8.79 8.83
CA LEU A 584 -26.24 7.46 8.92
C LEU A 584 -26.67 6.78 10.23
N ASN A 585 -27.79 6.05 10.20
CA ASN A 585 -28.23 5.26 11.35
C ASN A 585 -27.44 3.95 11.47
N THR A 586 -27.28 3.24 10.34
CA THR A 586 -26.35 2.10 10.22
C THR A 586 -25.38 2.35 9.09
N ILE A 587 -24.27 1.60 9.03
CA ILE A 587 -23.25 1.79 7.98
C ILE A 587 -23.87 1.71 6.58
N TYR A 588 -24.85 0.83 6.35
CA TYR A 588 -25.40 0.57 5.01
C TYR A 588 -26.74 1.30 4.74
N ALA A 589 -27.31 2.01 5.72
CA ALA A 589 -28.57 2.75 5.58
C ALA A 589 -28.36 4.26 5.62
N VAL A 590 -28.03 4.86 4.47
CA VAL A 590 -27.98 6.32 4.34
C VAL A 590 -29.39 6.89 4.20
N GLY A 591 -29.71 7.90 5.00
CA GLY A 591 -31.00 8.61 5.01
C GLY A 591 -32.01 8.13 6.05
N GLY A 592 -31.61 7.29 7.00
CA GLY A 592 -32.50 6.78 8.06
C GLY A 592 -33.48 5.72 7.58
N PHE A 593 -33.09 4.92 6.59
CA PHE A 593 -33.91 3.85 5.99
C PHE A 593 -33.43 2.45 6.41
N ASP A 594 -32.97 2.30 7.65
CA ASP A 594 -32.45 1.03 8.19
C ASP A 594 -33.51 -0.08 8.22
N LEU A 595 -34.79 0.27 8.40
CA LEU A 595 -35.92 -0.65 8.30
C LEU A 595 -36.04 -1.36 6.94
N LEU A 596 -35.45 -0.80 5.87
CA LEU A 596 -35.45 -1.43 4.55
C LEU A 596 -34.34 -2.48 4.42
N LEU A 597 -33.28 -2.43 5.22
CA LEU A 597 -32.16 -3.35 5.07
C LEU A 597 -32.58 -4.79 5.37
N GLY A 598 -32.25 -5.71 4.47
CA GLY A 598 -32.60 -7.12 4.59
C GLY A 598 -33.94 -7.49 3.96
N GLU A 599 -34.80 -6.51 3.71
CA GLU A 599 -36.16 -6.71 3.23
C GLU A 599 -36.24 -7.09 1.74
N ASP A 600 -37.37 -7.71 1.37
CA ASP A 600 -37.74 -7.91 -0.02
C ASP A 600 -38.33 -6.61 -0.61
N PRO A 601 -37.78 -6.08 -1.72
CA PRO A 601 -38.35 -4.89 -2.37
C PRO A 601 -39.84 -5.03 -2.69
N ALA A 602 -40.34 -6.23 -2.99
CA ALA A 602 -41.74 -6.48 -3.34
C ALA A 602 -42.72 -5.99 -2.25
N GLY A 603 -42.32 -6.04 -0.98
CA GLY A 603 -43.13 -5.56 0.14
C GLY A 603 -43.31 -4.05 0.20
N TYR A 604 -42.53 -3.28 -0.58
CA TYR A 604 -42.48 -1.83 -0.55
C TYR A 604 -42.74 -1.19 -1.92
N LEU A 605 -43.00 -1.98 -2.97
CA LEU A 605 -43.20 -1.45 -4.31
C LEU A 605 -44.40 -0.51 -4.38
N ALA A 606 -44.18 0.65 -4.99
CA ALA A 606 -45.27 1.52 -5.42
C ALA A 606 -46.03 0.88 -6.59
N SER A 607 -47.30 1.27 -6.78
CA SER A 607 -48.09 0.84 -7.94
C SER A 607 -47.57 1.37 -9.28
N ARG A 608 -46.66 2.36 -9.25
CA ARG A 608 -46.02 2.99 -10.41
C ARG A 608 -44.51 2.83 -10.37
N ARG A 609 -43.87 2.85 -11.54
CA ARG A 609 -42.41 2.89 -11.71
C ARG A 609 -41.87 4.32 -11.76
N ALA A 610 -40.55 4.47 -11.56
CA ALA A 610 -39.90 5.78 -11.50
C ALA A 610 -39.82 6.49 -12.87
N GLN A 611 -40.03 5.78 -13.98
CA GLN A 611 -39.72 6.26 -15.35
C GLN A 611 -38.27 6.77 -15.51
N LEU A 612 -37.37 6.24 -14.69
CA LEU A 612 -35.93 6.51 -14.71
C LEU A 612 -35.19 5.24 -15.08
N SER A 613 -33.99 5.40 -15.62
CA SER A 613 -33.09 4.28 -15.84
C SER A 613 -31.73 4.51 -15.23
N PHE A 614 -31.01 3.43 -14.92
CA PHE A 614 -29.67 3.50 -14.36
C PHE A 614 -28.68 2.63 -15.13
N THR A 615 -27.42 3.01 -15.08
CA THR A 615 -26.28 2.24 -15.59
C THR A 615 -25.23 2.11 -14.50
N LEU A 616 -24.61 0.94 -14.39
CA LEU A 616 -23.46 0.72 -13.52
C LEU A 616 -22.16 1.18 -14.18
N ASP A 617 -21.25 1.74 -13.36
CA ASP A 617 -19.94 2.19 -13.83
C ASP A 617 -19.01 0.98 -14.11
N TYR A 618 -19.10 -0.08 -13.29
CA TYR A 618 -18.26 -1.29 -13.36
C TYR A 618 -19.05 -2.61 -13.27
N PRO A 619 -20.00 -2.88 -14.21
CA PRO A 619 -20.89 -4.04 -14.10
C PRO A 619 -20.15 -5.39 -14.11
N GLY A 620 -19.01 -5.50 -14.81
CA GLY A 620 -18.24 -6.74 -14.90
C GLY A 620 -17.73 -7.25 -13.54
N LEU A 621 -17.51 -6.36 -12.57
CA LEU A 621 -17.06 -6.75 -11.23
C LEU A 621 -18.09 -7.58 -10.45
N LEU A 622 -19.36 -7.52 -10.84
CA LEU A 622 -20.47 -8.22 -10.19
C LEU A 622 -20.86 -9.52 -10.89
N ASN A 623 -20.41 -9.72 -12.12
CA ASN A 623 -20.76 -10.90 -12.92
C ASN A 623 -19.86 -12.11 -12.61
N GLU A 624 -18.65 -11.85 -12.09
CA GLU A 624 -17.58 -12.84 -11.86
C GLU A 624 -17.05 -12.77 -10.43
N VAL A 625 -17.95 -12.70 -9.44
CA VAL A 625 -17.55 -12.60 -8.03
C VAL A 625 -16.92 -13.90 -7.56
N ASP A 626 -15.69 -13.81 -7.06
CA ASP A 626 -14.98 -14.93 -6.44
C ASP A 626 -14.74 -14.59 -4.96
N LEU A 627 -15.53 -15.20 -4.08
CA LEU A 627 -15.47 -14.98 -2.63
C LEU A 627 -14.17 -15.51 -1.99
N SER A 628 -13.37 -16.28 -2.72
CA SER A 628 -12.03 -16.68 -2.25
C SER A 628 -11.00 -15.56 -2.41
N LYS A 629 -11.28 -14.53 -3.21
CA LYS A 629 -10.36 -13.40 -3.40
C LYS A 629 -10.36 -12.47 -2.19
N THR A 630 -9.21 -11.86 -1.95
CA THR A 630 -9.05 -10.85 -0.87
C THR A 630 -9.65 -9.49 -1.22
N LEU A 631 -10.11 -9.30 -2.46
CA LEU A 631 -10.66 -8.06 -2.99
C LEU A 631 -12.05 -8.30 -3.62
N LEU A 632 -13.08 -7.70 -3.03
CA LEU A 632 -14.48 -7.90 -3.41
C LEU A 632 -15.14 -6.63 -4.00
N PRO A 633 -16.18 -6.76 -4.84
CA PRO A 633 -16.90 -5.65 -5.46
C PRO A 633 -17.90 -4.99 -4.51
N GLY A 634 -17.41 -4.54 -3.36
CA GLY A 634 -18.22 -3.99 -2.29
C GLY A 634 -18.82 -2.62 -2.54
N ARG A 635 -18.22 -1.87 -3.47
CA ARG A 635 -18.59 -0.49 -3.79
C ARG A 635 -19.37 -0.46 -5.09
N ILE A 636 -20.64 -0.07 -5.02
CA ILE A 636 -21.51 0.01 -6.18
C ILE A 636 -21.67 1.47 -6.61
N LEU A 637 -21.39 1.71 -7.89
CA LEU A 637 -21.38 3.03 -8.50
C LEU A 637 -22.19 3.01 -9.79
N GLY A 638 -22.89 4.10 -10.06
CA GLY A 638 -23.61 4.25 -11.31
C GLY A 638 -24.13 5.66 -11.58
N SER A 639 -24.80 5.78 -12.71
CA SER A 639 -25.43 7.01 -13.18
C SER A 639 -26.93 6.80 -13.42
N ILE A 640 -27.72 7.82 -13.10
CA ILE A 640 -29.16 7.88 -13.37
C ILE A 640 -29.42 8.68 -14.65
N GLN A 641 -30.35 8.21 -15.47
CA GLN A 641 -30.77 8.79 -16.75
C GLN A 641 -32.26 9.11 -16.71
N GLY A 642 -32.65 10.20 -17.39
CA GLY A 642 -34.03 10.68 -17.42
C GLY A 642 -34.39 11.65 -16.28
N TRP A 643 -33.43 12.01 -15.42
CA TRP A 643 -33.67 12.97 -14.33
C TRP A 643 -33.79 14.39 -14.88
N THR A 644 -34.97 15.00 -14.76
CA THR A 644 -35.26 16.36 -15.22
C THR A 644 -35.68 17.31 -14.10
N GLN A 645 -35.94 16.79 -12.89
CA GLN A 645 -36.49 17.59 -11.80
C GLN A 645 -35.42 18.50 -11.15
N PRO A 646 -35.72 19.79 -10.94
CA PRO A 646 -34.88 20.68 -10.15
C PRO A 646 -35.02 20.39 -8.65
N GLY A 647 -34.04 20.81 -7.85
CA GLY A 647 -34.08 20.70 -6.39
C GLY A 647 -33.13 19.67 -5.79
N GLU A 648 -33.38 19.33 -4.52
CA GLU A 648 -32.61 18.36 -3.75
C GLU A 648 -32.82 16.95 -4.32
N LEU A 649 -31.73 16.18 -4.40
CA LEU A 649 -31.77 14.83 -4.92
C LEU A 649 -32.19 13.84 -3.83
N PRO A 650 -33.08 12.89 -4.17
CA PRO A 650 -33.63 11.93 -3.20
C PRO A 650 -32.65 10.79 -2.89
N TYR A 651 -33.14 9.86 -2.08
CA TYR A 651 -32.45 8.63 -1.74
C TYR A 651 -32.88 7.48 -2.65
N VAL A 652 -31.99 6.51 -2.80
CA VAL A 652 -32.25 5.25 -3.52
C VAL A 652 -32.01 4.06 -2.60
N ALA A 653 -32.78 3.00 -2.79
CA ALA A 653 -32.55 1.69 -2.21
C ALA A 653 -31.94 0.78 -3.28
N LEU A 654 -30.86 0.08 -2.91
CA LEU A 654 -30.19 -0.88 -3.75
C LEU A 654 -30.50 -2.29 -3.24
N ALA A 655 -31.11 -3.09 -4.12
CA ALA A 655 -31.27 -4.51 -3.89
C ALA A 655 -30.19 -5.30 -4.59
N LEU A 656 -29.56 -6.21 -3.85
CA LEU A 656 -28.57 -7.16 -4.34
C LEU A 656 -29.16 -8.56 -4.14
N ASN A 657 -29.22 -9.33 -5.22
CA ASN A 657 -29.80 -10.69 -5.24
C ASN A 657 -31.21 -10.76 -4.63
N GLY A 658 -32.04 -9.74 -4.94
CA GLY A 658 -33.45 -9.71 -4.53
C GLY A 658 -33.73 -9.18 -3.12
N LYS A 659 -32.71 -8.77 -2.36
CA LYS A 659 -32.89 -8.16 -1.04
C LYS A 659 -32.25 -6.78 -0.98
N ILE A 660 -32.89 -5.85 -0.30
CA ILE A 660 -32.33 -4.51 -0.09
C ILE A 660 -31.10 -4.63 0.81
N ARG A 661 -29.96 -4.15 0.33
CA ARG A 661 -28.66 -4.25 1.05
C ARG A 661 -28.04 -2.92 1.39
N ALA A 662 -28.48 -1.85 0.74
CA ALA A 662 -28.01 -0.51 1.04
C ALA A 662 -29.02 0.56 0.61
N THR A 663 -28.93 1.72 1.25
CA THR A 663 -29.55 2.95 0.76
C THR A 663 -28.50 4.03 0.59
N ALA A 664 -28.70 4.94 -0.37
CA ALA A 664 -27.74 5.99 -0.70
C ALA A 664 -28.42 7.29 -1.14
N LYS A 665 -27.78 8.42 -0.87
CA LYS A 665 -28.21 9.72 -1.39
C LYS A 665 -27.69 9.90 -2.83
N LEU A 666 -28.57 10.27 -3.75
CA LEU A 666 -28.16 10.66 -5.10
C LEU A 666 -27.35 11.96 -5.05
N TYR A 667 -26.40 12.13 -5.97
CA TYR A 667 -25.56 13.33 -6.04
C TYR A 667 -25.34 13.79 -7.48
N ARG A 668 -24.94 15.05 -7.64
CA ARG A 668 -24.59 15.62 -8.95
C ARG A 668 -23.10 15.41 -9.21
N GLY A 669 -22.79 14.56 -10.18
CA GLY A 669 -21.43 14.31 -10.65
C GLY A 669 -20.94 15.37 -11.65
N LYS A 670 -19.76 15.13 -12.23
CA LYS A 670 -19.18 15.99 -13.28
C LYS A 670 -20.15 16.16 -14.46
N LYS A 671 -20.20 17.37 -15.02
CA LYS A 671 -21.11 17.77 -16.12
C LYS A 671 -22.62 17.63 -15.78
N GLY A 672 -22.97 17.67 -14.49
CA GLY A 672 -24.36 17.66 -14.03
C GLY A 672 -25.06 16.30 -14.12
N ARG A 673 -24.34 15.21 -14.41
CA ARG A 673 -24.91 13.86 -14.45
C ARG A 673 -25.31 13.43 -13.05
N ILE A 674 -26.52 12.89 -12.90
CA ILE A 674 -26.97 12.35 -11.62
C ILE A 674 -26.33 10.98 -11.41
N LYS A 675 -25.76 10.77 -10.23
CA LYS A 675 -25.03 9.55 -9.88
C LYS A 675 -25.44 9.03 -8.51
N PHE A 676 -25.09 7.78 -8.25
CA PHE A 676 -25.18 7.16 -6.94
C PHE A 676 -23.89 6.42 -6.61
N SER A 677 -23.63 6.26 -5.33
CA SER A 677 -22.49 5.54 -4.78
C SER A 677 -22.86 4.96 -3.44
N THR A 678 -22.61 3.68 -3.23
CA THR A 678 -22.89 3.03 -1.95
C THR A 678 -21.95 1.86 -1.69
N MET A 679 -21.80 1.54 -0.42
CA MET A 679 -21.24 0.26 0.02
C MET A 679 -22.37 -0.76 0.22
N VAL A 680 -22.09 -2.02 -0.08
CA VAL A 680 -22.90 -3.18 0.33
C VAL A 680 -22.08 -4.10 1.22
N PRO A 681 -22.68 -4.84 2.16
CA PRO A 681 -21.95 -5.82 2.95
C PRO A 681 -21.41 -6.93 2.05
N HIS A 682 -20.15 -7.32 2.25
CA HIS A 682 -19.54 -8.40 1.46
C HIS A 682 -20.24 -9.75 1.66
N SER A 683 -20.88 -9.97 2.82
CA SER A 683 -21.68 -11.16 3.10
C SER A 683 -22.95 -11.28 2.25
N ALA A 684 -23.36 -10.21 1.57
CA ALA A 684 -24.49 -10.24 0.64
C ALA A 684 -24.09 -10.60 -0.81
N LEU A 685 -22.80 -10.73 -1.09
CA LEU A 685 -22.30 -11.17 -2.39
C LEU A 685 -22.35 -12.70 -2.50
N GLU A 686 -22.75 -13.19 -3.67
CA GLU A 686 -22.77 -14.61 -4.03
C GLU A 686 -21.66 -14.93 -5.04
N PRO A 687 -21.12 -16.16 -5.09
CA PRO A 687 -20.18 -16.55 -6.14
C PRO A 687 -20.78 -16.42 -7.54
N GLY A 688 -20.00 -15.90 -8.49
CA GLY A 688 -20.44 -15.66 -9.86
C GLY A 688 -21.28 -14.39 -10.01
N ASN A 689 -22.43 -14.51 -10.65
CA ASN A 689 -23.22 -13.37 -11.10
C ASN A 689 -24.16 -12.84 -10.00
N ASN A 690 -24.02 -11.55 -9.69
CA ASN A 690 -24.83 -10.85 -8.71
C ASN A 690 -25.77 -9.85 -9.40
N ARG A 691 -27.07 -9.96 -9.12
CA ARG A 691 -28.09 -9.11 -9.74
C ARG A 691 -28.35 -7.87 -8.90
N ILE A 692 -28.40 -6.72 -9.55
CA ILE A 692 -28.69 -5.43 -8.94
C ILE A 692 -30.00 -4.86 -9.48
N SER A 693 -30.85 -4.43 -8.56
CA SER A 693 -32.00 -3.57 -8.83
C SER A 693 -31.88 -2.29 -8.01
N LEU A 694 -32.30 -1.16 -8.58
CA LEU A 694 -32.25 0.15 -7.94
C LEU A 694 -33.66 0.75 -7.89
N TYR A 695 -34.01 1.31 -6.74
CA TYR A 695 -35.32 1.88 -6.47
C TYR A 695 -35.18 3.31 -5.98
N LEU A 696 -36.02 4.21 -6.48
CA LEU A 696 -36.21 5.53 -5.88
C LEU A 696 -37.00 5.36 -4.59
N ILE A 697 -36.53 5.96 -3.49
CA ILE A 697 -37.27 5.95 -2.23
C ILE A 697 -38.18 7.18 -2.20
N GLU A 698 -39.50 6.94 -2.13
CA GLU A 698 -40.49 7.97 -1.81
C GLU A 698 -40.92 7.78 -0.35
N ASN A 699 -40.75 8.83 0.45
CA ASN A 699 -41.16 8.81 1.86
C ASN A 699 -42.47 9.59 2.01
N PRO A 700 -43.64 8.92 2.01
CA PRO A 700 -44.91 9.61 2.19
C PRO A 700 -44.99 10.23 3.58
N SER A 701 -45.72 11.34 3.71
CA SER A 701 -45.91 12.02 5.01
C SER A 701 -46.61 11.16 6.07
N GLN A 702 -47.29 10.08 5.66
CA GLN A 702 -47.85 9.05 6.52
C GLN A 702 -47.67 7.67 5.84
N GLY A 703 -47.25 6.65 6.61
CA GLY A 703 -47.07 5.28 6.13
C GLY A 703 -45.61 4.85 5.96
N LYS A 704 -45.41 3.62 5.48
CA LYS A 704 -44.06 3.08 5.21
C LYS A 704 -43.46 3.67 3.92
N PRO A 705 -42.13 3.68 3.76
CA PRO A 705 -41.49 4.10 2.51
C PRO A 705 -42.00 3.30 1.31
N LEU A 706 -42.11 3.95 0.16
CA LEU A 706 -42.47 3.33 -1.12
C LEU A 706 -41.25 3.30 -2.05
N LEU A 707 -41.13 2.21 -2.80
CA LEU A 707 -40.03 1.96 -3.72
C LEU A 707 -40.52 1.98 -5.16
N LEU A 708 -39.92 2.87 -5.96
CA LEU A 708 -40.20 2.95 -7.39
C LEU A 708 -39.03 2.37 -8.16
N GLU A 709 -39.26 1.24 -8.81
CA GLU A 709 -38.24 0.56 -9.58
C GLU A 709 -37.77 1.40 -10.77
N MET A 710 -36.45 1.37 -11.00
CA MET A 710 -35.80 1.98 -12.16
C MET A 710 -35.37 0.92 -13.16
N ASP A 711 -35.43 1.24 -14.46
CA ASP A 711 -35.00 0.31 -15.51
C ASP A 711 -33.48 0.23 -15.59
N HIS A 712 -32.91 -0.97 -15.48
CA HIS A 712 -31.48 -1.18 -15.69
C HIS A 712 -31.14 -1.14 -17.19
N ARG A 713 -30.28 -0.22 -17.60
CA ARG A 713 -29.74 -0.16 -18.97
C ARG A 713 -28.32 -0.71 -19.00
N ALA A 714 -28.00 -1.49 -20.03
CA ALA A 714 -26.63 -1.96 -20.26
C ALA A 714 -25.69 -0.76 -20.47
N SER A 715 -24.63 -0.70 -19.67
CA SER A 715 -23.59 0.32 -19.78
C SER A 715 -22.75 0.06 -21.03
N ARG A 716 -22.51 1.09 -21.87
CA ARG A 716 -21.53 1.05 -22.98
C ARG A 716 -20.08 1.26 -22.50
N SER A 717 -19.86 1.31 -21.18
CA SER A 717 -18.53 1.49 -20.57
C SER A 717 -17.58 0.40 -21.08
N ARG A 718 -16.52 0.82 -21.79
CA ARG A 718 -15.37 -0.03 -22.18
C ARG A 718 -14.42 -0.28 -21.00
N TRP A 719 -14.87 -0.10 -19.76
CA TRP A 719 -14.14 -0.71 -18.65
C TRP A 719 -14.37 -2.21 -18.73
N LYS A 720 -13.52 -2.86 -19.53
CA LYS A 720 -13.20 -4.26 -19.27
C LYS A 720 -12.63 -4.27 -17.85
N PRO A 721 -13.01 -5.23 -16.99
CA PRO A 721 -12.11 -5.64 -15.91
C PRO A 721 -10.70 -5.69 -16.50
N ILE A 722 -9.67 -5.35 -15.72
CA ILE A 722 -8.35 -5.93 -16.03
C ILE A 722 -8.64 -7.43 -16.16
N ASP A 723 -8.51 -7.93 -17.39
CA ASP A 723 -9.13 -9.16 -17.84
C ASP A 723 -8.78 -10.30 -16.87
N SER A 724 -9.69 -10.61 -15.94
CA SER A 724 -9.56 -11.73 -15.02
C SER A 724 -9.90 -13.05 -15.71
N ALA A 725 -10.13 -13.04 -17.01
CA ALA A 725 -10.35 -14.21 -17.83
C ALA A 725 -9.41 -14.27 -19.03
N GLN A 726 -8.15 -13.84 -18.89
CA GLN A 726 -6.96 -14.47 -19.50
C GLN A 726 -5.71 -13.90 -18.82
N ASN A 727 -5.43 -14.30 -17.57
CA ASN A 727 -4.11 -14.10 -16.98
C ASN A 727 -3.12 -15.09 -17.62
N HIS A 728 -2.93 -14.93 -18.92
CA HIS A 728 -1.91 -15.60 -19.66
C HIS A 728 -0.61 -14.91 -19.24
N TYR A 729 0.03 -15.40 -18.17
CA TYR A 729 1.41 -15.06 -17.83
C TYR A 729 2.33 -15.03 -19.07
N PHE A 730 1.93 -15.78 -20.10
CA PHE A 730 2.65 -16.03 -21.33
C PHE A 730 1.77 -15.80 -22.55
N ARG A 731 2.07 -14.76 -23.34
CA ARG A 731 1.32 -14.38 -24.55
C ARG A 731 1.38 -15.41 -25.68
N ASP A 732 2.35 -16.32 -25.62
CA ASP A 732 2.60 -17.41 -26.55
C ASP A 732 1.99 -18.75 -26.11
N VAL A 733 1.32 -18.79 -24.97
CA VAL A 733 0.53 -19.95 -24.53
C VAL A 733 -0.93 -19.61 -24.75
N GLN A 734 -1.38 -19.79 -25.99
CA GLN A 734 -2.75 -19.51 -26.42
C GLN A 734 -3.60 -20.79 -26.37
N ASN A 735 -4.92 -20.63 -26.22
CA ASN A 735 -5.93 -21.70 -26.12
C ASN A 735 -5.91 -22.49 -24.79
N TRP A 736 -7.03 -22.49 -24.08
CA TRP A 736 -7.20 -23.13 -22.77
C TRP A 736 -7.40 -24.66 -22.89
N ASN A 737 -6.30 -25.39 -23.10
CA ASN A 737 -6.26 -26.86 -23.19
C ASN A 737 -5.40 -27.47 -22.06
N ALA A 738 -5.36 -28.81 -21.97
CA ALA A 738 -4.65 -29.53 -20.90
C ALA A 738 -3.15 -29.14 -20.78
N VAL A 739 -2.49 -28.81 -21.89
CA VAL A 739 -1.08 -28.38 -21.91
C VAL A 739 -0.95 -26.98 -21.32
N SER A 740 -1.77 -26.02 -21.78
CA SER A 740 -1.78 -24.65 -21.22
C SER A 740 -2.14 -24.63 -19.73
N LYS A 741 -3.09 -25.46 -19.28
CA LYS A 741 -3.45 -25.61 -17.87
C LYS A 741 -2.28 -26.10 -17.02
N SER A 742 -1.45 -26.99 -17.59
CA SER A 742 -0.25 -27.49 -16.91
C SER A 742 0.83 -26.42 -16.82
N ILE A 743 1.03 -25.64 -17.90
CA ILE A 743 1.95 -24.50 -17.91
C ILE A 743 1.55 -23.47 -16.85
N TYR A 744 0.27 -23.13 -16.78
CA TYR A 744 -0.24 -22.18 -15.78
C TYR A 744 -0.24 -22.75 -14.36
N ALA A 745 -0.42 -24.06 -14.18
CA ALA A 745 -0.23 -24.69 -12.88
C ALA A 745 1.21 -24.48 -12.36
N LEU A 746 2.22 -24.68 -13.22
CA LEU A 746 3.62 -24.40 -12.85
C LEU A 746 3.86 -22.92 -12.55
N ALA A 747 3.30 -22.00 -13.35
CA ALA A 747 3.46 -20.56 -13.15
C ALA A 747 2.81 -20.08 -11.84
N ASN A 748 1.58 -20.56 -11.56
CA ASN A 748 0.84 -20.24 -10.34
C ASN A 748 1.54 -20.74 -9.07
N GLN A 749 2.24 -21.87 -9.18
CA GLN A 749 3.06 -22.37 -8.08
C GLN A 749 4.41 -21.68 -7.97
N GLY A 750 4.80 -20.77 -8.88
CA GLY A 750 6.10 -20.09 -8.89
C GLY A 750 7.27 -20.94 -9.41
N ILE A 751 6.98 -22.10 -10.01
CA ILE A 751 7.97 -23.03 -10.54
C ILE A 751 8.66 -22.42 -11.77
N THR A 752 7.93 -21.66 -12.58
CA THR A 752 8.44 -20.99 -13.77
C THR A 752 7.94 -19.55 -13.90
N GLY A 753 8.83 -18.64 -14.31
CA GLY A 753 8.50 -17.27 -14.69
C GLY A 753 8.47 -17.05 -16.20
N GLY A 754 8.57 -18.13 -17.00
CA GLY A 754 8.69 -18.06 -18.46
C GLY A 754 10.13 -18.14 -18.96
N CYS A 755 10.30 -18.04 -20.28
CA CYS A 755 11.60 -17.94 -20.94
C CYS A 755 12.05 -16.48 -21.10
N LYS A 756 11.09 -15.55 -21.22
CA LYS A 756 11.27 -14.10 -21.35
C LYS A 756 10.08 -13.41 -20.69
N PRO A 757 10.17 -12.11 -20.35
CA PRO A 757 9.04 -11.36 -19.81
C PRO A 757 7.77 -11.52 -20.67
N GLY A 758 6.76 -12.16 -20.10
CA GLY A 758 5.48 -12.41 -20.77
C GLY A 758 5.48 -13.52 -21.83
N LEU A 759 6.47 -14.43 -21.87
CA LEU A 759 6.53 -15.58 -22.78
C LEU A 759 6.98 -16.87 -22.07
N PHE A 760 6.33 -18.01 -22.38
CA PHE A 760 6.68 -19.32 -21.84
C PHE A 760 7.68 -20.07 -22.72
N CYS A 761 7.61 -19.87 -24.03
CA CYS A 761 8.26 -20.63 -25.09
C CYS A 761 7.90 -22.13 -25.05
N PRO A 762 6.62 -22.53 -25.25
CA PRO A 762 6.16 -23.90 -25.02
C PRO A 762 6.87 -24.95 -25.88
N ASN A 763 7.17 -24.62 -27.13
CA ASN A 763 7.77 -25.53 -28.10
C ASN A 763 9.31 -25.55 -28.05
N THR A 764 9.92 -24.72 -27.20
CA THR A 764 11.38 -24.69 -27.07
C THR A 764 11.85 -25.85 -26.19
N PRO A 765 12.89 -26.60 -26.59
CA PRO A 765 13.53 -27.59 -25.73
C PRO A 765 13.97 -26.99 -24.38
N ILE A 766 13.82 -27.76 -23.31
CA ILE A 766 14.27 -27.35 -21.98
C ILE A 766 15.74 -27.76 -21.77
N SER A 767 16.57 -26.83 -21.29
CA SER A 767 17.95 -27.13 -20.92
C SER A 767 18.02 -27.97 -19.65
N ARG A 768 19.11 -28.72 -19.47
CA ARG A 768 19.36 -29.53 -18.27
C ARG A 768 19.34 -28.69 -16.99
N ALA A 769 19.87 -27.46 -17.03
CA ALA A 769 19.80 -26.52 -15.91
C ALA A 769 18.35 -26.09 -15.60
N ALA A 770 17.57 -25.74 -16.62
CA ALA A 770 16.17 -25.35 -16.43
C ALA A 770 15.32 -26.53 -15.91
N ALA A 771 15.59 -27.75 -16.38
CA ALA A 771 14.95 -28.97 -15.90
C ALA A 771 15.26 -29.25 -14.42
N ALA A 772 16.52 -29.05 -13.99
CA ALA A 772 16.91 -29.17 -12.58
C ALA A 772 16.19 -28.15 -11.69
N VAL A 773 16.04 -26.90 -12.14
CA VAL A 773 15.26 -25.87 -11.42
C VAL A 773 13.79 -26.26 -11.31
N PHE A 774 13.19 -26.72 -12.41
CA PHE A 774 11.78 -27.13 -12.42
C PHE A 774 11.52 -28.30 -11.46
N LEU A 775 12.37 -29.33 -11.50
CA LEU A 775 12.29 -30.49 -10.60
C LEU A 775 12.52 -30.09 -9.15
N GLY A 776 13.57 -29.33 -8.87
CA GLY A 776 13.94 -28.91 -7.51
C GLY A 776 12.82 -28.12 -6.85
N LYS A 777 12.24 -27.15 -7.57
CA LYS A 777 11.10 -26.37 -7.08
C LYS A 777 9.83 -27.20 -6.91
N ALA A 778 9.58 -28.17 -7.79
CA ALA A 778 8.44 -29.08 -7.65
C ALA A 778 8.56 -29.98 -6.42
N MET A 779 9.79 -30.39 -6.07
CA MET A 779 10.07 -31.25 -4.91
C MET A 779 10.08 -30.50 -3.57
N GLN A 780 10.80 -29.37 -3.49
CA GLN A 780 11.09 -28.68 -2.23
C GLN A 780 10.12 -27.50 -1.96
N GLY A 781 9.30 -27.14 -2.94
CA GLY A 781 8.48 -25.94 -2.92
C GLY A 781 9.26 -24.68 -3.30
N VAL A 782 8.54 -23.62 -3.68
CA VAL A 782 9.15 -22.43 -4.30
C VAL A 782 9.78 -21.44 -3.33
N ASN A 783 9.49 -21.57 -2.03
CA ASN A 783 10.11 -20.77 -0.98
C ASN A 783 11.44 -21.36 -0.50
N TYR A 784 11.76 -22.59 -0.89
CA TYR A 784 13.03 -23.21 -0.57
C TYR A 784 14.13 -22.61 -1.45
N GLN A 785 15.13 -22.00 -0.82
CA GLN A 785 16.34 -21.55 -1.50
C GLN A 785 17.45 -22.59 -1.28
N PRO A 786 17.95 -23.25 -2.33
CA PRO A 786 19.06 -24.17 -2.17
C PRO A 786 20.32 -23.40 -1.77
N PRO A 787 21.21 -23.99 -0.95
CA PRO A 787 22.52 -23.43 -0.70
C PRO A 787 23.24 -23.10 -2.01
N ALA A 788 24.10 -22.07 -2.01
CA ALA A 788 24.93 -21.79 -3.17
C ALA A 788 25.82 -23.01 -3.52
N ALA A 789 26.17 -23.15 -4.80
CA ALA A 789 26.98 -24.27 -5.28
C ALA A 789 28.44 -24.06 -4.83
N HIS A 790 28.95 -24.96 -3.98
CA HIS A 790 30.29 -24.83 -3.37
C HIS A 790 31.13 -26.13 -3.41
N SER A 791 30.58 -27.27 -3.83
CA SER A 791 31.27 -28.56 -3.73
C SER A 791 32.26 -28.82 -4.86
N GLY A 792 32.23 -28.02 -5.94
CA GLY A 792 33.09 -28.22 -7.11
C GLY A 792 32.81 -29.51 -7.89
N ARG A 793 31.67 -30.17 -7.64
CA ARG A 793 31.26 -31.45 -8.28
C ARG A 793 31.22 -31.35 -9.80
N PHE A 794 30.72 -30.23 -10.32
CA PHE A 794 30.74 -29.91 -11.74
C PHE A 794 31.47 -28.60 -11.97
N ARG A 795 32.41 -28.58 -12.93
CA ARG A 795 33.26 -27.42 -13.20
C ARG A 795 32.54 -26.31 -13.98
N ASP A 796 31.43 -26.65 -14.64
CA ASP A 796 30.73 -25.80 -15.61
C ASP A 796 29.45 -25.15 -15.07
N ILE A 797 29.17 -25.26 -13.77
CA ILE A 797 27.92 -24.74 -13.18
C ILE A 797 28.08 -23.45 -12.37
N THR A 798 29.30 -22.95 -12.16
CA THR A 798 29.58 -21.79 -11.29
C THR A 798 28.75 -20.54 -11.64
N ASN A 799 28.44 -20.34 -12.92
CA ASN A 799 27.62 -19.23 -13.41
C ASN A 799 26.29 -19.70 -14.05
N ALA A 800 25.94 -20.99 -13.91
CA ALA A 800 24.75 -21.54 -14.54
C ALA A 800 23.47 -21.10 -13.80
N PRO A 801 22.39 -20.74 -14.52
CA PRO A 801 21.09 -20.51 -13.91
C PRO A 801 20.64 -21.73 -13.09
N GLY A 802 20.44 -21.55 -11.79
CA GLY A 802 20.04 -22.64 -10.91
C GLY A 802 21.19 -23.52 -10.40
N ALA A 803 22.43 -23.03 -10.38
CA ALA A 803 23.60 -23.76 -9.86
C ALA A 803 23.36 -24.46 -8.51
N GLY A 804 22.74 -23.78 -7.54
CA GLY A 804 22.40 -24.39 -6.25
C GLY A 804 21.40 -25.56 -6.34
N TRP A 805 20.44 -25.50 -7.27
CA TRP A 805 19.51 -26.61 -7.51
C TRP A 805 20.20 -27.80 -8.16
N ILE A 806 21.11 -27.53 -9.11
CA ILE A 806 21.92 -28.56 -9.76
C ILE A 806 22.77 -29.28 -8.71
N GLU A 807 23.46 -28.51 -7.86
CA GLU A 807 24.31 -29.04 -6.81
C GLU A 807 23.53 -29.88 -5.80
N LEU A 808 22.39 -29.37 -5.32
CA LEU A 808 21.52 -30.06 -4.37
C LEU A 808 21.04 -31.40 -4.93
N LEU A 809 20.45 -31.38 -6.13
CA LEU A 809 19.85 -32.58 -6.72
C LEU A 809 20.90 -33.60 -7.17
N ALA A 810 22.10 -33.15 -7.55
CA ALA A 810 23.21 -34.05 -7.87
C ALA A 810 23.84 -34.64 -6.60
N GLY A 811 23.90 -33.85 -5.53
CA GLY A 811 24.33 -34.29 -4.20
C GLY A 811 23.42 -35.38 -3.62
N THR A 812 22.11 -35.31 -3.91
CA THR A 812 21.14 -36.33 -3.49
C THR A 812 21.03 -37.51 -4.45
N GLY A 813 21.71 -37.51 -5.61
CA GLY A 813 21.67 -38.62 -6.57
C GLY A 813 20.42 -38.67 -7.47
N ILE A 814 19.64 -37.59 -7.49
CA ILE A 814 18.42 -37.46 -8.31
C ILE A 814 18.76 -37.12 -9.77
N ILE A 815 19.71 -36.22 -9.97
CA ILE A 815 20.20 -35.83 -11.31
C ILE A 815 21.66 -36.23 -11.52
N SER A 816 22.06 -36.40 -12.77
CA SER A 816 23.40 -36.85 -13.17
C SER A 816 24.05 -35.87 -14.14
N GLY A 817 25.39 -35.78 -14.12
CA GLY A 817 26.17 -35.00 -15.08
C GLY A 817 26.20 -35.64 -16.48
N CYS A 818 26.65 -34.88 -17.48
CA CYS A 818 26.94 -35.43 -18.81
C CYS A 818 28.24 -36.25 -18.82
N ASN A 819 29.14 -35.99 -17.87
CA ASN A 819 30.29 -36.83 -17.53
C ASN A 819 30.69 -36.63 -16.05
N ASN A 820 31.80 -37.22 -15.62
CA ASN A 820 32.25 -37.23 -14.22
C ASN A 820 32.59 -35.83 -13.65
N HIS A 821 32.81 -34.81 -14.48
CA HIS A 821 33.23 -33.48 -14.03
C HIS A 821 32.41 -32.32 -14.63
N MET A 822 31.44 -32.63 -15.51
CA MET A 822 30.64 -31.65 -16.22
C MET A 822 29.15 -31.97 -16.09
N PHE A 823 28.35 -30.94 -15.88
CA PHE A 823 26.89 -31.05 -15.88
C PHE A 823 26.28 -30.81 -17.26
N CYS A 824 26.93 -30.01 -18.10
CA CYS A 824 26.46 -29.49 -19.38
C CYS A 824 25.12 -28.74 -19.25
N PRO A 825 25.07 -27.59 -18.53
CA PRO A 825 23.82 -26.91 -18.15
C PRO A 825 22.97 -26.43 -19.33
N ASP A 826 23.60 -26.07 -20.44
CA ASP A 826 22.95 -25.51 -21.63
C ASP A 826 22.51 -26.58 -22.64
N GLN A 827 22.92 -27.84 -22.47
CA GLN A 827 22.45 -28.93 -23.32
C GLN A 827 20.97 -29.22 -23.03
N ASN A 828 20.21 -29.52 -24.08
CA ASN A 828 18.81 -29.92 -23.94
C ASN A 828 18.72 -31.32 -23.35
N ILE A 829 17.78 -31.53 -22.43
CA ILE A 829 17.54 -32.85 -21.85
C ILE A 829 16.62 -33.67 -22.76
N ASP A 830 16.99 -34.92 -23.05
CA ASP A 830 16.15 -35.87 -23.78
C ASP A 830 15.06 -36.48 -22.88
N ARG A 831 14.04 -37.05 -23.53
CA ARG A 831 12.87 -37.63 -22.85
C ARG A 831 13.24 -38.82 -21.98
N SER A 832 14.23 -39.63 -22.38
CA SER A 832 14.64 -40.80 -21.61
C SER A 832 15.30 -40.41 -20.28
N LEU A 833 16.21 -39.44 -20.31
CA LEU A 833 16.92 -38.96 -19.13
C LEU A 833 16.00 -38.17 -18.20
N PHE A 834 15.12 -37.33 -18.75
CA PHE A 834 14.15 -36.60 -17.92
C PHE A 834 13.17 -37.54 -17.22
N SER A 835 12.81 -38.68 -17.83
CA SER A 835 11.98 -39.72 -17.18
C SER A 835 12.66 -40.28 -15.94
N GLN A 836 13.95 -40.56 -16.02
CA GLN A 836 14.74 -41.04 -14.89
C GLN A 836 14.81 -40.00 -13.76
N TRP A 837 15.13 -38.74 -14.09
CA TRP A 837 15.20 -37.66 -13.10
C TRP A 837 13.85 -37.45 -12.41
N LEU A 838 12.76 -37.46 -13.17
CA LEU A 838 11.40 -37.25 -12.66
C LEU A 838 10.97 -38.38 -11.69
N LEU A 839 11.25 -39.64 -12.03
CA LEU A 839 10.92 -40.77 -11.17
C LEU A 839 11.76 -40.80 -9.89
N LYS A 840 13.05 -40.51 -9.98
CA LYS A 840 13.90 -40.36 -8.79
C LYS A 840 13.46 -39.20 -7.91
N ALA A 841 13.05 -38.09 -8.53
CA ALA A 841 12.51 -36.94 -7.81
C ALA A 841 11.18 -37.27 -7.10
N ARG A 842 10.35 -38.14 -7.69
CA ARG A 842 9.05 -38.53 -7.14
C ARG A 842 9.13 -39.63 -6.08
N TYR A 843 9.95 -40.65 -6.29
CA TYR A 843 9.98 -41.86 -5.47
C TYR A 843 11.23 -42.00 -4.58
N GLY A 844 12.18 -41.06 -4.70
CA GLY A 844 13.45 -41.07 -3.97
C GLY A 844 14.65 -41.40 -4.86
N ALA A 845 15.84 -40.96 -4.45
CA ALA A 845 17.05 -41.04 -5.27
C ALA A 845 17.51 -42.48 -5.58
N ASP A 846 17.26 -43.41 -4.65
CA ASP A 846 17.60 -44.83 -4.75
C ASP A 846 16.54 -45.63 -5.53
N HIS A 847 15.45 -44.98 -5.96
CA HIS A 847 14.40 -45.65 -6.70
C HIS A 847 14.96 -46.17 -8.03
N VAL A 848 14.80 -47.47 -8.28
CA VAL A 848 15.04 -48.10 -9.58
C VAL A 848 13.78 -48.88 -9.93
N PRO A 849 13.06 -48.54 -11.01
CA PRO A 849 11.87 -49.27 -11.40
C PRO A 849 12.18 -50.77 -11.62
N PRO A 850 11.27 -51.68 -11.22
CA PRO A 850 11.46 -53.10 -11.48
C PRO A 850 11.50 -53.36 -12.99
N ALA A 851 12.20 -54.42 -13.40
CA ALA A 851 12.15 -54.89 -14.78
C ALA A 851 10.70 -55.30 -15.11
N ASP A 852 10.22 -54.85 -16.27
CA ASP A 852 8.85 -55.06 -16.72
C ASP A 852 8.89 -55.54 -18.18
N ASP A 853 8.20 -56.65 -18.45
CA ASP A 853 8.10 -57.27 -19.77
C ASP A 853 7.04 -56.60 -20.68
N THR A 854 6.31 -55.61 -20.16
CA THR A 854 5.35 -54.84 -20.96
C THR A 854 6.05 -53.91 -21.93
N ARG A 855 5.54 -53.83 -23.16
CA ARG A 855 6.09 -52.96 -24.22
C ARG A 855 5.08 -51.88 -24.62
N PRO A 856 4.88 -50.83 -23.78
CA PRO A 856 3.93 -49.76 -24.07
C PRO A 856 4.32 -48.92 -25.29
N PHE A 857 5.60 -48.91 -25.67
CA PHE A 857 6.12 -48.21 -26.84
C PHE A 857 7.04 -49.12 -27.66
N GLN A 858 6.85 -49.14 -28.99
CA GLN A 858 7.57 -50.02 -29.90
C GLN A 858 9.02 -49.57 -30.14
N ASP A 859 9.29 -48.27 -30.06
CA ASP A 859 10.61 -47.65 -30.26
C ASP A 859 11.51 -47.69 -29.02
N VAL A 860 11.09 -48.38 -27.95
CA VAL A 860 11.88 -48.62 -26.75
C VAL A 860 12.31 -50.08 -26.72
N PRO A 861 13.61 -50.40 -26.96
CA PRO A 861 14.11 -51.77 -26.89
C PRO A 861 14.04 -52.31 -25.45
N MET A 862 13.51 -53.52 -25.25
CA MET A 862 13.34 -54.14 -23.92
C MET A 862 14.66 -54.31 -23.15
N GLY A 863 15.80 -54.42 -23.86
CA GLY A 863 17.14 -54.50 -23.26
C GLY A 863 17.81 -53.15 -22.97
N SER A 864 17.17 -52.02 -23.28
CA SER A 864 17.72 -50.69 -23.02
C SER A 864 17.73 -50.37 -21.51
N PRO A 865 18.82 -49.81 -20.94
CA PRO A 865 18.85 -49.35 -19.55
C PRO A 865 17.73 -48.36 -19.20
N GLN A 866 17.23 -47.61 -20.19
CA GLN A 866 16.20 -46.60 -20.05
C GLN A 866 14.77 -47.19 -20.10
N ALA A 867 14.60 -48.43 -20.58
CA ALA A 867 13.29 -49.05 -20.79
C ALA A 867 12.42 -49.06 -19.53
N ARG A 868 13.02 -49.48 -18.38
CA ARG A 868 12.33 -49.54 -17.08
C ARG A 868 11.77 -48.20 -16.60
N TRP A 869 12.46 -47.10 -16.91
CA TRP A 869 12.04 -45.75 -16.53
C TRP A 869 10.89 -45.27 -17.41
N ILE A 870 10.98 -45.54 -18.71
CA ILE A 870 9.97 -45.16 -19.68
C ILE A 870 8.67 -45.94 -19.44
N GLN A 871 8.77 -47.24 -19.16
CA GLN A 871 7.63 -48.08 -18.80
C GLN A 871 6.94 -47.55 -17.54
N GLN A 872 7.69 -47.22 -16.49
CA GLN A 872 7.10 -46.70 -15.25
C GLN A 872 6.38 -45.36 -15.44
N ILE A 873 6.94 -44.38 -16.16
CA ILE A 873 6.23 -43.11 -16.37
C ILE A 873 4.96 -43.28 -17.23
N ALA A 874 4.91 -44.29 -18.10
CA ALA A 874 3.69 -44.65 -18.82
C ALA A 874 2.65 -45.28 -17.90
N ARG A 875 3.06 -46.23 -17.05
CA ARG A 875 2.20 -46.84 -16.02
C ARG A 875 1.62 -45.81 -15.05
N ASP A 876 2.41 -44.82 -14.67
CA ASP A 876 1.99 -43.72 -13.78
C ASP A 876 1.04 -42.72 -14.45
N GLY A 877 0.74 -42.89 -15.75
CA GLY A 877 -0.09 -41.99 -16.53
C GLY A 877 0.54 -40.61 -16.76
N ILE A 878 1.87 -40.48 -16.63
CA ILE A 878 2.58 -39.21 -16.80
C ILE A 878 2.66 -38.86 -18.28
N THR A 879 2.93 -39.85 -19.15
CA THR A 879 3.09 -39.66 -20.60
C THR A 879 2.24 -40.65 -21.39
N ALA A 880 1.82 -40.25 -22.59
CA ALA A 880 1.20 -41.13 -23.58
C ALA A 880 2.13 -41.41 -24.78
N GLY A 881 3.39 -40.96 -24.74
CA GLY A 881 4.33 -41.06 -25.85
C GLY A 881 4.41 -39.76 -26.68
N CYS A 882 5.12 -39.83 -27.81
CA CYS A 882 5.25 -38.75 -28.81
C CYS A 882 4.38 -39.00 -30.06
N GLY A 883 3.83 -40.21 -30.20
CA GLY A 883 2.99 -40.64 -31.30
C GLY A 883 2.28 -41.96 -30.95
N ALA A 884 1.53 -42.53 -31.89
CA ALA A 884 0.87 -43.81 -31.68
C ALA A 884 1.91 -44.90 -31.38
N ASN A 885 1.87 -45.47 -30.17
CA ASN A 885 2.79 -46.50 -29.66
C ASN A 885 4.30 -46.16 -29.75
N THR A 886 4.67 -44.88 -29.73
CA THR A 886 6.08 -44.42 -29.77
C THR A 886 6.37 -43.42 -28.65
N PHE A 887 7.56 -43.51 -28.03
CA PHE A 887 8.00 -42.64 -26.94
C PHE A 887 8.92 -41.49 -27.38
N CYS A 888 9.72 -41.72 -28.43
CA CYS A 888 10.83 -40.89 -28.91
C CYS A 888 11.91 -40.62 -27.84
N PRO A 889 12.67 -41.64 -27.38
CA PRO A 889 13.59 -41.51 -26.24
C PRO A 889 14.63 -40.38 -26.37
N GLU A 890 15.20 -40.23 -27.56
CA GLU A 890 16.28 -39.28 -27.86
C GLU A 890 15.78 -37.86 -28.20
N LYS A 891 14.46 -37.68 -28.34
CA LYS A 891 13.91 -36.36 -28.67
C LYS A 891 14.01 -35.44 -27.44
N PRO A 892 14.45 -34.17 -27.61
CA PRO A 892 14.45 -33.21 -26.51
C PRO A 892 13.06 -33.00 -25.90
N VAL A 893 13.02 -32.85 -24.59
CA VAL A 893 11.80 -32.48 -23.86
C VAL A 893 11.50 -31.01 -24.12
N THR A 894 10.30 -30.69 -24.60
CA THR A 894 9.88 -29.28 -24.70
C THR A 894 9.49 -28.73 -23.33
N ARG A 895 9.53 -27.42 -23.15
CA ARG A 895 9.07 -26.78 -21.90
C ARG A 895 7.61 -27.09 -21.59
N ALA A 896 6.76 -27.26 -22.61
CA ALA A 896 5.38 -27.69 -22.45
C ALA A 896 5.29 -29.15 -21.97
N ASP A 897 6.08 -30.06 -22.55
CA ASP A 897 6.14 -31.46 -22.10
C ASP A 897 6.57 -31.56 -20.64
N ALA A 898 7.61 -30.80 -20.26
CA ALA A 898 8.09 -30.75 -18.88
C ALA A 898 6.99 -30.28 -17.91
N ALA A 899 6.20 -29.27 -18.30
CA ALA A 899 5.09 -28.79 -17.49
C ALA A 899 4.02 -29.87 -17.27
N VAL A 900 3.59 -30.54 -18.34
CA VAL A 900 2.59 -31.62 -18.25
C VAL A 900 3.10 -32.75 -17.37
N TRP A 901 4.36 -33.16 -17.54
CA TRP A 901 4.93 -34.29 -16.81
C TRP A 901 5.08 -33.98 -15.32
N LEU A 902 5.52 -32.77 -14.96
CA LEU A 902 5.64 -32.33 -13.57
C LEU A 902 4.28 -32.24 -12.87
N VAL A 903 3.25 -31.69 -13.54
CA VAL A 903 1.90 -31.62 -12.98
C VAL A 903 1.37 -33.02 -12.69
N ARG A 904 1.53 -33.95 -13.63
CA ARG A 904 1.03 -35.32 -13.47
C ARG A 904 1.81 -36.12 -12.43
N ALA A 905 3.14 -35.92 -12.37
CA ALA A 905 4.03 -36.63 -11.45
C ALA A 905 3.84 -36.17 -10.01
N PHE A 906 3.80 -34.86 -9.76
CA PHE A 906 3.69 -34.29 -8.41
C PHE A 906 2.25 -33.95 -8.00
N LYS A 907 1.26 -34.30 -8.82
CA LYS A 907 -0.18 -34.00 -8.61
C LYS A 907 -0.42 -32.51 -8.30
N ILE A 908 0.31 -31.64 -9.00
CA ILE A 908 0.20 -30.19 -8.85
C ILE A 908 -1.22 -29.80 -9.27
N PRO A 909 -1.98 -29.03 -8.47
CA PRO A 909 -3.33 -28.61 -8.83
C PRO A 909 -3.34 -27.91 -10.19
N SER A 910 -4.15 -28.40 -11.13
CA SER A 910 -4.27 -27.79 -12.45
C SER A 910 -4.81 -26.37 -12.34
N ALA A 911 -4.38 -25.46 -13.22
CA ALA A 911 -5.05 -24.19 -13.37
C ALA A 911 -6.46 -24.44 -13.94
N GLU A 912 -7.46 -24.35 -13.07
CA GLU A 912 -8.88 -24.23 -13.44
C GLU A 912 -9.24 -22.80 -13.79
#